data_AF-A0A915P398-F1
#
_entry.id   AF-A0A915P398-F1
#
_cell.length_a   1.000
_cell.length_b   1.000
_cell.length_c   1.000
_cell.angle_alpha   90.00
_cell.angle_beta   90.00
_cell.angle_gamma   90.00
#
_symmetry.space_group_name_H-M   'P 1'
#
loop_
_entity.id
_entity.type
_entity.pdbx_description
1 polymer ?
#
loop_
_entity_poly.entity_id
_entity_poly.type
_entity_poly.pdbx_seq_one_letter_code
_entity_poly.pdbx_strand_id
1 'polypeptide(L)'
;MFPLPRPITFQVDTESTRYSLSNARLYSSQRHYSLAILNYIAVLKSLPTENRLKYLEEFLVTLQAFLHREANETNTNDVLRVATIIYGTEFRFWRTIAEYYYVQSKLSKSLANFQRALLFAKGDIEWLQATTSIENLKTNLFDAWHWRMINDGKRNAKFVEAINGALNAKQDARVIDIGCGSGIFSIAAARNDNPVHACDLDETMCKIARNCFIQNDVRVKLFEMHSNKLTVKKRYNLLVSETVDCAIFGERIVETVSLLFSLLEAEAIDRENVFEYSDTITFISDCCNVEGSASKNIKRILPPSPYTCSYIEELKDGYRLLSQPVEGISVDFSDVSQLMKIKNGQFVAELTLKANKTGVASAVCAWFRLNLFGDIEICTSPDEGYCWQQAIYPFYPQTLVKQGDVLRFEIFIKDNALRVHPISGLSTIRECQILRLPQWVDLMAMNDSVVRTFYFNAAARYSSVLDCTDLLIDKRFSVASEYSAIRYVGNKATSIEKAFCRPGSVILFWPFSNQGRFLDEYLTSIIGLRLRNPKSILVPVQLSVNGCLINSNELCKRSRLLQDKETYCGIDLSPMDDYRVQYFHEIETKTFDFEQISEDVELFRMDFSNSNRNLLDQLTRVKQHCIFTCSKSSVCHAILFWFTLFDPNGNSLDLRRQSTAFLPSAFLFSNAKSLNVDDKLKAIFSFLHGNLLNMLYKVKAFFFSFIEEVKGALMQLPRALTQNKQKYDDPWSDDAEDKTILSRWRLLHWGPISSMSICTILMDHHCPWVNNCVGGRNQFHFIRFLFFVFIGAVHSAIVLSSCLYKVVTTVISLSKTNQSSISPSPTPQYLEPPDLPIASISLFSASVLAVGLTYGVIFAVGVLLFMQLRSVWQDTTGIEEIFPVAARNAKSAKTWTEYRTNGLARGRRRKRSCNKKDMISDDNNGNNVDDFVEE
;
A
#
# COMPACT_ATOMS: atom_id res chain seq x y z
N MET A 1 -72.71 2.39 -20.04
CA MET A 1 -71.53 1.61 -20.44
C MET A 1 -70.86 2.32 -21.60
N PHE A 2 -69.82 3.11 -21.31
CA PHE A 2 -68.86 3.55 -22.33
C PHE A 2 -67.59 2.71 -22.15
N PRO A 3 -66.95 2.23 -23.23
CA PRO A 3 -65.79 1.37 -23.11
C PRO A 3 -64.61 2.16 -22.57
N LEU A 4 -63.92 1.60 -21.57
CA LEU A 4 -62.64 2.11 -21.09
C LEU A 4 -61.64 2.19 -22.25
N PRO A 5 -60.76 3.22 -22.31
CA PRO A 5 -59.71 3.28 -23.31
C PRO A 5 -58.80 2.06 -23.16
N ARG A 6 -58.46 1.41 -24.28
CA ARG A 6 -57.48 0.32 -24.29
C ARG A 6 -56.13 0.85 -23.77
N PRO A 7 -55.34 0.02 -23.05
CA PRO A 7 -53.99 0.39 -22.65
C PRO A 7 -53.18 0.70 -23.91
N ILE A 8 -52.54 1.87 -23.95
CA ILE A 8 -51.58 2.18 -24.99
C ILE A 8 -50.37 1.27 -24.75
N THR A 9 -50.29 0.16 -25.48
CA THR A 9 -49.05 -0.58 -25.65
C THR A 9 -48.08 0.31 -26.41
N PHE A 10 -47.11 0.93 -25.73
CA PHE A 10 -45.98 1.58 -26.37
C PHE A 10 -45.25 0.54 -27.24
N GLN A 11 -45.35 0.67 -28.57
CA GLN A 11 -44.48 -0.09 -29.46
C GLN A 11 -43.03 0.35 -29.22
N VAL A 12 -42.20 -0.59 -28.78
CA VAL A 12 -40.83 -0.42 -28.29
C VAL A 12 -39.83 -0.04 -29.40
N ASP A 13 -40.30 0.15 -30.65
CA ASP A 13 -39.44 0.11 -31.84
C ASP A 13 -39.70 1.25 -32.84
N THR A 14 -39.75 2.49 -32.34
CA THR A 14 -39.83 3.67 -33.21
C THR A 14 -38.53 3.85 -34.00
N GLU A 15 -38.61 4.40 -35.22
CA GLU A 15 -37.45 4.67 -36.07
C GLU A 15 -36.42 5.58 -35.37
N SER A 16 -36.90 6.53 -34.55
CA SER A 16 -36.07 7.39 -33.71
C SER A 16 -35.28 6.61 -32.65
N THR A 17 -35.89 5.63 -31.98
CA THR A 17 -35.22 4.75 -31.02
C THR A 17 -34.10 3.94 -31.70
N ARG A 18 -34.38 3.35 -32.87
CA ARG A 18 -33.37 2.60 -33.65
C ARG A 18 -32.24 3.50 -34.13
N TYR A 19 -32.55 4.72 -34.56
CA TYR A 19 -31.57 5.70 -35.01
C TYR A 19 -30.62 6.12 -33.87
N SER A 20 -31.13 6.52 -32.71
CA SER A 20 -30.31 6.93 -31.57
C SER A 20 -29.47 5.78 -31.00
N LEU A 21 -29.99 4.55 -30.94
CA LEU A 21 -29.20 3.39 -30.54
C LEU A 21 -28.10 3.06 -31.55
N SER A 22 -28.38 3.16 -32.85
CA SER A 22 -27.36 3.00 -33.90
C SER A 22 -26.24 4.04 -33.77
N ASN A 23 -26.60 5.30 -33.52
CA ASN A 23 -25.63 6.36 -33.27
C ASN A 23 -24.82 6.11 -32.00
N ALA A 24 -25.45 5.65 -30.92
CA ALA A 24 -24.75 5.31 -29.68
C ALA A 24 -23.66 4.24 -29.92
N ARG A 25 -24.00 3.19 -30.67
CA ARG A 25 -23.06 2.12 -31.09
C ARG A 25 -21.94 2.67 -31.97
N LEU A 26 -22.28 3.50 -32.95
CA LEU A 26 -21.32 4.11 -33.86
C LEU A 26 -20.32 4.97 -33.08
N TYR A 27 -20.79 5.89 -32.24
CA TYR A 27 -19.93 6.74 -31.42
C TYR A 27 -19.07 5.93 -30.45
N SER A 28 -19.63 4.87 -29.85
CA SER A 28 -18.85 3.97 -28.99
C SER A 28 -17.72 3.27 -29.76
N SER A 29 -17.97 2.83 -31.00
CA SER A 29 -16.93 2.21 -31.85
C SER A 29 -15.87 3.21 -32.33
N GLN A 30 -16.26 4.47 -32.54
CA GLN A 30 -15.35 5.59 -32.85
C GLN A 30 -14.62 6.16 -31.62
N ARG A 31 -14.84 5.60 -30.43
CA ARG A 31 -14.24 6.05 -29.15
C ARG A 31 -14.66 7.45 -28.72
N HIS A 32 -15.87 7.86 -29.07
CA HIS A 32 -16.54 9.08 -28.60
C HIS A 32 -17.59 8.72 -27.55
N TYR A 33 -17.15 8.36 -26.35
CA TYR A 33 -17.99 7.68 -25.36
C TYR A 33 -18.98 8.62 -24.68
N SER A 34 -18.63 9.88 -24.44
CA SER A 34 -19.56 10.91 -23.95
C SER A 34 -20.77 11.08 -24.86
N LEU A 35 -20.54 11.20 -26.18
CA LEU A 35 -21.60 11.28 -27.19
C LEU A 35 -22.41 9.98 -27.27
N ALA A 36 -21.75 8.83 -27.17
CA ALA A 36 -22.43 7.54 -27.13
C ALA A 36 -23.38 7.42 -25.92
N ILE A 37 -22.92 7.81 -24.73
CA ILE A 37 -23.70 7.81 -23.50
C ILE A 37 -24.90 8.74 -23.60
N LEU A 38 -24.76 9.95 -24.14
CA LEU A 38 -25.89 10.86 -24.37
C LEU A 38 -26.96 10.26 -25.28
N ASN A 39 -26.54 9.57 -26.36
CA ASN A 39 -27.47 8.88 -27.27
C ASN A 39 -28.16 7.68 -26.61
N TYR A 40 -27.46 6.92 -25.76
CA TYR A 40 -28.11 5.90 -24.94
C TYR A 40 -29.11 6.51 -23.97
N ILE A 41 -28.73 7.56 -23.23
CA ILE A 41 -29.60 8.22 -22.24
C ILE A 41 -30.89 8.74 -22.87
N ALA A 42 -30.81 9.36 -24.05
CA ALA A 42 -31.96 9.91 -24.77
C ALA A 42 -33.04 8.85 -25.06
N VAL A 43 -32.63 7.60 -25.27
CA VAL A 43 -33.53 6.46 -25.51
C VAL A 43 -33.92 5.77 -24.21
N LEU A 44 -32.95 5.44 -23.36
CA LEU A 44 -33.18 4.60 -22.19
C LEU A 44 -34.10 5.27 -21.17
N LYS A 45 -34.08 6.62 -21.08
CA LYS A 45 -34.97 7.37 -20.18
C LYS A 45 -36.45 7.21 -20.54
N SER A 46 -36.78 7.07 -21.83
CA SER A 46 -38.17 6.93 -22.31
C SER A 46 -38.66 5.48 -22.36
N LEU A 47 -37.77 4.50 -22.24
CA LEU A 47 -38.13 3.08 -22.21
C LEU A 47 -38.63 2.63 -20.82
N PRO A 48 -39.59 1.67 -20.75
CA PRO A 48 -39.92 0.95 -19.52
C PRO A 48 -38.72 0.21 -18.93
N THR A 49 -38.66 0.05 -17.61
CA THR A 49 -37.52 -0.56 -16.89
C THR A 49 -37.11 -1.93 -17.42
N GLU A 50 -38.08 -2.81 -17.72
CA GLU A 50 -37.82 -4.16 -18.26
C GLU A 50 -37.06 -4.11 -19.59
N ASN A 51 -37.35 -3.12 -20.43
CA ASN A 51 -36.73 -2.97 -21.74
C ASN A 51 -35.34 -2.32 -21.66
N ARG A 52 -35.08 -1.52 -20.62
CA ARG A 52 -33.74 -0.93 -20.38
C ARG A 52 -32.71 -2.02 -20.14
N LEU A 53 -33.07 -3.09 -19.41
CA LEU A 53 -32.15 -4.18 -19.06
C LEU A 53 -31.54 -4.87 -20.29
N LYS A 54 -32.25 -4.89 -21.43
CA LYS A 54 -31.73 -5.41 -22.70
C LYS A 54 -30.45 -4.70 -23.18
N TYR A 55 -30.27 -3.45 -22.80
CA TYR A 55 -29.17 -2.59 -23.19
C TYR A 55 -28.17 -2.33 -22.06
N LEU A 56 -28.34 -2.95 -20.89
CA LEU A 56 -27.52 -2.69 -19.72
C LEU A 56 -26.03 -2.98 -20.00
N GLU A 57 -25.72 -4.19 -20.49
CA GLU A 57 -24.32 -4.59 -20.74
C GLU A 57 -23.63 -3.68 -21.76
N GLU A 58 -24.33 -3.37 -22.86
CA GLU A 58 -23.83 -2.50 -23.90
C GLU A 58 -23.56 -1.08 -23.36
N PHE A 59 -24.48 -0.55 -22.57
CA PHE A 59 -24.32 0.74 -21.90
C PHE A 59 -23.16 0.74 -20.90
N LEU A 60 -23.02 -0.31 -20.08
CA LEU A 60 -21.96 -0.41 -19.07
C LEU A 60 -20.58 -0.48 -19.71
N VAL A 61 -20.41 -1.19 -20.83
CA VAL A 61 -19.15 -1.21 -21.58
C VAL A 61 -18.78 0.20 -22.06
N THR A 62 -19.74 0.93 -22.63
CA THR A 62 -19.51 2.32 -23.05
C THR A 62 -19.23 3.25 -21.86
N LEU A 63 -19.97 3.10 -20.75
CA LEU A 63 -19.75 3.87 -19.51
C LEU A 63 -18.36 3.61 -18.93
N GLN A 64 -17.94 2.35 -18.85
CA GLN A 64 -16.60 1.99 -18.38
C GLN A 64 -15.53 2.63 -19.28
N ALA A 65 -15.70 2.57 -20.60
CA ALA A 65 -14.77 3.17 -21.54
C ALA A 65 -14.71 4.71 -21.41
N PHE A 66 -15.85 5.37 -21.19
CA PHE A 66 -15.91 6.79 -20.84
C PHE A 66 -15.14 7.09 -19.55
N LEU A 67 -15.46 6.37 -18.47
CA LEU A 67 -14.82 6.54 -17.16
C LEU A 67 -13.30 6.39 -17.22
N HIS A 68 -12.78 5.53 -18.09
CA HIS A 68 -11.34 5.33 -18.22
C HIS A 68 -10.64 6.30 -19.18
N ARG A 69 -11.34 6.96 -20.10
CA ARG A 69 -10.72 7.71 -21.21
C ARG A 69 -11.12 9.17 -21.32
N GLU A 70 -12.33 9.53 -20.90
CA GLU A 70 -12.91 10.87 -21.08
C GLU A 70 -13.33 11.53 -19.76
N ALA A 71 -13.36 10.80 -18.66
CA ALA A 71 -13.77 11.30 -17.35
C ALA A 71 -12.82 12.36 -16.77
N ASN A 72 -13.42 13.43 -16.25
CA ASN A 72 -12.84 14.45 -15.38
C ASN A 72 -13.83 14.77 -14.24
N GLU A 73 -13.46 15.60 -13.27
CA GLU A 73 -14.30 15.79 -12.06
C GLU A 73 -15.70 16.34 -12.35
N THR A 74 -15.85 17.25 -13.33
CA THR A 74 -17.14 17.86 -13.66
C THR A 74 -18.01 16.93 -14.50
N ASN A 75 -17.49 16.42 -15.63
CA ASN A 75 -18.29 15.60 -16.55
C ASN A 75 -18.66 14.22 -15.97
N THR A 76 -17.85 13.70 -15.04
CA THR A 76 -18.13 12.41 -14.39
C THR A 76 -19.36 12.53 -13.52
N ASN A 77 -19.48 13.61 -12.74
CA ASN A 77 -20.63 13.81 -11.87
C ASN A 77 -21.93 13.91 -12.68
N ASP A 78 -21.93 14.65 -13.79
CA ASP A 78 -23.10 14.79 -14.65
C ASP A 78 -23.51 13.46 -15.29
N VAL A 79 -22.56 12.75 -15.89
CA VAL A 79 -22.81 11.44 -16.53
C VAL A 79 -23.31 10.43 -15.50
N LEU A 80 -22.67 10.35 -14.33
CA LEU A 80 -23.07 9.42 -13.28
C LEU A 80 -24.46 9.78 -12.72
N ARG A 81 -24.77 11.06 -12.51
CA ARG A 81 -26.09 11.49 -12.03
C ARG A 81 -27.20 11.02 -12.97
N VAL A 82 -27.02 11.19 -14.28
CA VAL A 82 -28.04 10.76 -15.25
C VAL A 82 -28.08 9.23 -15.39
N ALA A 83 -26.93 8.57 -15.38
CA ALA A 83 -26.88 7.11 -15.43
C ALA A 83 -27.52 6.45 -14.20
N THR A 84 -27.40 7.06 -13.02
CA THR A 84 -28.08 6.64 -11.78
C THR A 84 -29.60 6.72 -11.91
N ILE A 85 -30.16 7.68 -12.64
CA ILE A 85 -31.61 7.75 -12.88
C ILE A 85 -32.08 6.54 -13.72
N ILE A 86 -31.24 6.03 -14.62
CA ILE A 86 -31.60 4.95 -15.55
C ILE A 86 -31.37 3.57 -14.94
N TYR A 87 -30.20 3.34 -14.36
CA TYR A 87 -29.73 2.04 -13.86
C TYR A 87 -29.34 2.04 -12.38
N GLY A 88 -29.74 3.06 -11.61
CA GLY A 88 -29.43 3.17 -10.17
C GLY A 88 -30.01 2.05 -9.31
N THR A 89 -30.84 1.16 -9.86
CA THR A 89 -31.33 -0.05 -9.18
C THR A 89 -30.62 -1.34 -9.60
N GLU A 90 -29.56 -1.23 -10.42
CA GLU A 90 -28.84 -2.39 -10.95
C GLU A 90 -27.49 -2.59 -10.27
N PHE A 91 -27.25 -3.81 -9.78
CA PHE A 91 -25.99 -4.22 -9.14
C PHE A 91 -24.76 -3.88 -9.99
N ARG A 92 -24.78 -4.28 -11.26
CA ARG A 92 -23.63 -4.15 -12.18
C ARG A 92 -23.24 -2.70 -12.42
N PHE A 93 -24.22 -1.79 -12.42
CA PHE A 93 -23.99 -0.36 -12.59
C PHE A 93 -23.18 0.22 -11.42
N TRP A 94 -23.62 -0.01 -10.18
CA TRP A 94 -22.90 0.45 -8.99
C TRP A 94 -21.53 -0.19 -8.86
N ARG A 95 -21.42 -1.48 -9.22
CA ARG A 95 -20.14 -2.18 -9.28
C ARG A 95 -19.16 -1.49 -10.25
N THR A 96 -19.59 -1.16 -11.47
CA THR A 96 -18.72 -0.46 -12.45
C THR A 96 -18.21 0.88 -11.92
N ILE A 97 -19.05 1.65 -11.21
CA ILE A 97 -18.65 2.92 -10.60
C ILE A 97 -17.66 2.69 -9.46
N ALA A 98 -17.92 1.69 -8.62
CA ALA A 98 -17.05 1.36 -7.50
C ALA A 98 -15.65 0.94 -7.97
N GLU A 99 -15.58 0.11 -9.03
CA GLU A 99 -14.33 -0.31 -9.67
C GLU A 99 -13.56 0.89 -10.25
N TYR A 100 -14.26 1.84 -10.89
CA TYR A 100 -13.63 3.08 -11.37
C TYR A 100 -12.98 3.87 -10.22
N TYR A 101 -13.71 4.13 -9.14
CA TYR A 101 -13.15 4.88 -8.01
C TYR A 101 -12.00 4.15 -7.32
N TYR A 102 -12.03 2.81 -7.31
CA TYR A 102 -10.91 2.01 -6.80
C TYR A 102 -9.64 2.25 -7.61
N VAL A 103 -9.72 2.18 -8.94
CA VAL A 103 -8.56 2.42 -9.85
C VAL A 103 -8.02 3.84 -9.70
N GLN A 104 -8.88 4.82 -9.35
CA GLN A 104 -8.47 6.19 -9.06
C GLN A 104 -7.93 6.38 -7.63
N SER A 105 -7.74 5.30 -6.86
CA SER A 105 -7.36 5.32 -5.44
C SER A 105 -8.32 6.10 -4.53
N LYS A 106 -9.56 6.35 -4.98
CA LYS A 106 -10.61 7.02 -4.20
C LYS A 106 -11.40 5.96 -3.40
N LEU A 107 -10.70 5.27 -2.49
CA LEU A 107 -11.16 4.06 -1.80
C LEU A 107 -12.47 4.27 -1.03
N SER A 108 -12.65 5.41 -0.35
CA SER A 108 -13.89 5.75 0.35
C SER A 108 -15.10 5.81 -0.60
N LYS A 109 -14.94 6.42 -1.78
CA LYS A 109 -16.01 6.48 -2.80
C LYS A 109 -16.27 5.09 -3.38
N SER A 110 -15.24 4.29 -3.54
CA SER A 110 -15.38 2.89 -3.98
C SER A 110 -16.22 2.08 -3.00
N LEU A 111 -15.90 2.14 -1.70
CA LEU A 111 -16.64 1.44 -0.63
C LEU A 111 -18.13 1.82 -0.63
N ALA A 112 -18.45 3.11 -0.68
CA ALA A 112 -19.83 3.58 -0.71
C ALA A 112 -20.62 3.05 -1.93
N ASN A 113 -19.97 2.94 -3.10
CA ASN A 113 -20.63 2.40 -4.29
C ASN A 113 -20.74 0.88 -4.27
N PHE A 114 -19.79 0.14 -3.68
CA PHE A 114 -19.97 -1.30 -3.46
C PHE A 114 -21.07 -1.60 -2.44
N GLN A 115 -21.21 -0.79 -1.38
CA GLN A 115 -22.34 -0.89 -0.45
C GLN A 115 -23.67 -0.67 -1.18
N ARG A 116 -23.74 0.30 -2.11
CA ARG A 116 -24.92 0.46 -2.98
C ARG A 116 -25.13 -0.74 -3.90
N ALA A 117 -24.08 -1.27 -4.52
CA ALA A 117 -24.18 -2.47 -5.34
C ALA A 117 -24.80 -3.62 -4.54
N LEU A 118 -24.35 -3.83 -3.31
CA LEU A 118 -24.86 -4.86 -2.40
C LEU A 118 -26.37 -4.73 -2.15
N LEU A 119 -26.90 -3.51 -2.01
CA LEU A 119 -28.34 -3.26 -1.84
C LEU A 119 -29.18 -3.76 -3.03
N PHE A 120 -28.59 -3.81 -4.22
CA PHE A 120 -29.26 -4.20 -5.47
C PHE A 120 -28.84 -5.58 -5.99
N ALA A 121 -28.09 -6.36 -5.21
CA ALA A 121 -27.65 -7.71 -5.59
C ALA A 121 -28.85 -8.67 -5.75
N LYS A 122 -28.98 -9.29 -6.92
CA LYS A 122 -30.05 -10.23 -7.26
C LYS A 122 -29.49 -11.66 -7.20
N GLY A 123 -29.35 -12.17 -5.98
CA GLY A 123 -28.93 -13.56 -5.70
C GLY A 123 -27.51 -13.70 -5.14
N ASP A 124 -27.15 -14.93 -4.78
CA ASP A 124 -25.97 -15.21 -3.95
C ASP A 124 -24.64 -14.83 -4.61
N ILE A 125 -24.52 -14.92 -5.94
CA ILE A 125 -23.26 -14.63 -6.65
C ILE A 125 -22.94 -13.14 -6.61
N GLU A 126 -23.93 -12.28 -6.92
CA GLU A 126 -23.76 -10.83 -6.90
C GLU A 126 -23.53 -10.33 -5.46
N TRP A 127 -24.28 -10.90 -4.51
CA TRP A 127 -24.10 -10.63 -3.09
C TRP A 127 -22.67 -10.97 -2.63
N LEU A 128 -22.16 -12.14 -3.03
CA LEU A 128 -20.82 -12.60 -2.72
C LEU A 128 -19.74 -11.69 -3.34
N GLN A 129 -19.92 -11.25 -4.58
CA GLN A 129 -19.00 -10.33 -5.26
C GLN A 129 -18.89 -8.97 -4.55
N ALA A 130 -20.02 -8.35 -4.21
CA ALA A 130 -20.00 -7.06 -3.52
C ALA A 130 -19.44 -7.19 -2.10
N THR A 131 -19.84 -8.21 -1.34
CA THR A 131 -19.37 -8.39 0.04
C THR A 131 -17.86 -8.66 0.09
N THR A 132 -17.34 -9.51 -0.81
CA THR A 132 -15.88 -9.74 -0.93
C THR A 132 -15.14 -8.45 -1.26
N SER A 133 -15.68 -7.64 -2.18
CA SER A 133 -15.06 -6.37 -2.57
C SER A 133 -15.06 -5.36 -1.41
N ILE A 134 -16.14 -5.30 -0.64
CA ILE A 134 -16.25 -4.46 0.56
C ILE A 134 -15.21 -4.87 1.61
N GLU A 135 -15.10 -6.17 1.92
CA GLU A 135 -14.15 -6.66 2.92
C GLU A 135 -12.69 -6.39 2.49
N ASN A 136 -12.36 -6.64 1.23
CA ASN A 136 -11.04 -6.30 0.69
C ASN A 136 -10.78 -4.78 0.76
N LEU A 137 -11.76 -3.93 0.46
CA LEU A 137 -11.60 -2.49 0.56
C LEU A 137 -11.38 -2.01 1.99
N LYS A 138 -12.12 -2.56 2.96
CA LYS A 138 -11.95 -2.22 4.37
C LYS A 138 -10.52 -2.50 4.84
N THR A 139 -9.94 -3.63 4.45
CA THR A 139 -8.52 -3.94 4.78
C THR A 139 -7.50 -2.96 4.19
N ASN A 140 -7.87 -2.14 3.19
CA ASN A 140 -7.02 -1.09 2.65
C ASN A 140 -7.37 0.32 3.18
N LEU A 141 -8.55 0.49 3.75
CA LEU A 141 -9.05 1.75 4.29
C LEU A 141 -8.72 1.92 5.77
N PHE A 142 -8.62 0.80 6.49
CA PHE A 142 -8.45 0.78 7.94
C PHE A 142 -7.53 -0.38 8.31
N ASP A 143 -6.34 -0.05 8.78
CA ASP A 143 -5.38 -1.07 9.19
C ASP A 143 -5.83 -1.73 10.50
N ALA A 144 -5.67 -3.05 10.59
CA ALA A 144 -6.17 -3.84 11.71
C ALA A 144 -5.51 -3.51 13.07
N TRP A 145 -4.31 -2.92 13.09
CA TRP A 145 -3.59 -2.60 14.32
C TRP A 145 -4.31 -1.51 15.15
N HIS A 146 -5.09 -0.62 14.51
CA HIS A 146 -5.91 0.37 15.22
C HIS A 146 -6.91 -0.28 16.19
N TRP A 147 -7.41 -1.49 15.90
CA TRP A 147 -8.31 -2.20 16.82
C TRP A 147 -7.62 -2.56 18.13
N ARG A 148 -6.38 -3.06 18.06
CA ARG A 148 -5.62 -3.42 19.27
C ARG A 148 -5.34 -2.19 20.11
N MET A 149 -4.97 -1.08 19.46
CA MET A 149 -4.72 0.18 20.15
C MET A 149 -5.98 0.76 20.81
N ILE A 150 -7.10 0.84 20.08
CA ILE A 150 -8.35 1.38 20.62
C ILE A 150 -8.91 0.48 21.73
N ASN A 151 -8.73 -0.84 21.64
CA ASN A 151 -9.17 -1.78 22.67
C ASN A 151 -8.20 -1.89 23.87
N ASP A 152 -7.09 -1.16 23.87
CA ASP A 152 -6.22 -1.06 25.03
C ASP A 152 -6.79 -0.04 26.03
N GLY A 153 -7.68 -0.54 26.89
CA GLY A 153 -8.31 0.27 27.93
C GLY A 153 -7.33 0.87 28.93
N LYS A 154 -6.18 0.20 29.20
CA LYS A 154 -5.14 0.72 30.11
C LYS A 154 -4.48 1.96 29.51
N ARG A 155 -4.11 1.87 28.22
CA ARG A 155 -3.56 2.97 27.43
C ARG A 155 -4.54 4.13 27.39
N ASN A 156 -5.79 3.86 27.01
CA ASN A 156 -6.82 4.90 26.92
C ASN A 156 -7.03 5.62 28.27
N ALA A 157 -7.15 4.86 29.36
CA ALA A 157 -7.32 5.41 30.70
C ALA A 157 -6.17 6.35 31.10
N LYS A 158 -4.91 5.93 30.88
CA LYS A 158 -3.74 6.76 31.22
C LYS A 158 -3.66 8.06 30.41
N PHE A 159 -3.95 8.00 29.11
CA PHE A 159 -4.01 9.22 28.30
C PHE A 159 -5.14 10.15 28.73
N VAL A 160 -6.33 9.62 29.01
CA VAL A 160 -7.46 10.43 29.49
C VAL A 160 -7.19 11.02 30.88
N GLU A 161 -6.56 10.27 31.77
CA GLU A 161 -6.11 10.73 33.08
C GLU A 161 -5.10 11.89 32.94
N ALA A 162 -4.09 11.73 32.07
CA ALA A 162 -3.10 12.76 31.80
C ALA A 162 -3.71 14.03 31.18
N ILE A 163 -4.62 13.87 30.21
CA ILE A 163 -5.36 15.00 29.60
C ILE A 163 -6.15 15.75 30.68
N ASN A 164 -6.92 15.04 31.51
CA ASN A 164 -7.71 15.67 32.57
C ASN A 164 -6.80 16.35 33.61
N GLY A 165 -5.67 15.73 33.97
CA GLY A 165 -4.66 16.33 34.84
C GLY A 165 -4.13 17.66 34.29
N ALA A 166 -3.76 17.68 33.01
CA ALA A 166 -3.26 18.87 32.34
C ALA A 166 -4.32 19.98 32.22
N LEU A 167 -5.57 19.62 31.91
CA LEU A 167 -6.68 20.58 31.85
C LEU A 167 -7.04 21.15 33.23
N ASN A 168 -6.93 20.35 34.29
CA ASN A 168 -7.11 20.81 35.67
C ASN A 168 -6.01 21.77 36.10
N ALA A 169 -4.76 21.50 35.71
CA ALA A 169 -3.64 22.41 35.95
C ALA A 169 -3.78 23.73 35.17
N LYS A 170 -4.47 23.70 34.01
CA LYS A 170 -4.63 24.84 33.10
C LYS A 170 -6.05 24.94 32.53
N GLN A 171 -6.96 25.52 33.30
CA GLN A 171 -8.38 25.61 32.93
C GLN A 171 -8.65 26.38 31.62
N ASP A 172 -7.81 27.33 31.24
CA ASP A 172 -7.93 28.09 29.98
C ASP A 172 -7.25 27.40 28.77
N ALA A 173 -6.97 26.10 28.90
CA ALA A 173 -6.27 25.34 27.87
C ALA A 173 -7.01 25.35 26.52
N ARG A 174 -6.24 25.64 25.46
CA ARG A 174 -6.60 25.47 24.05
C ARG A 174 -5.83 24.27 23.54
N VAL A 175 -6.56 23.21 23.23
CA VAL A 175 -6.00 21.90 22.93
C VAL A 175 -5.86 21.72 21.43
N ILE A 176 -4.72 21.19 20.99
CA ILE A 176 -4.54 20.63 19.65
C ILE A 176 -4.15 19.16 19.77
N ASP A 177 -4.89 18.29 19.10
CA ASP A 177 -4.62 16.86 19.01
C ASP A 177 -4.03 16.55 17.62
N ILE A 178 -2.76 16.13 17.54
CA ILE A 178 -2.08 15.81 16.28
C ILE A 178 -1.99 14.30 16.11
N GLY A 179 -2.44 13.81 14.95
CA GLY A 179 -2.61 12.38 14.72
C GLY A 179 -3.80 11.86 15.51
N CYS A 180 -4.93 12.57 15.45
CA CYS A 180 -6.06 12.31 16.35
C CYS A 180 -6.73 10.95 16.11
N GLY A 181 -6.52 10.31 14.95
CA GLY A 181 -7.09 9.00 14.63
C GLY A 181 -8.61 9.00 14.72
N SER A 182 -9.18 8.22 15.64
CA SER A 182 -10.63 8.17 15.90
C SER A 182 -11.17 9.41 16.65
N GLY A 183 -10.28 10.27 17.14
CA GLY A 183 -10.62 11.45 17.93
C GLY A 183 -10.91 11.15 19.40
N ILE A 184 -10.60 9.95 19.92
CA ILE A 184 -10.87 9.57 21.32
C ILE A 184 -10.31 10.59 22.32
N PHE A 185 -9.08 11.08 22.12
CA PHE A 185 -8.47 12.06 23.01
C PHE A 185 -9.01 13.48 22.83
N SER A 186 -9.29 13.87 21.58
CA SER A 186 -10.03 15.09 21.28
C SER A 186 -11.40 15.14 21.98
N ILE A 187 -12.14 14.03 22.01
CA ILE A 187 -13.44 13.93 22.69
C ILE A 187 -13.26 14.03 24.21
N ALA A 188 -12.26 13.32 24.77
CA ALA A 188 -11.94 13.40 26.19
C ALA A 188 -11.64 14.84 26.62
N ALA A 189 -10.81 15.56 25.86
CA ALA A 189 -10.50 16.96 26.12
C ALA A 189 -11.73 17.87 25.98
N ALA A 190 -12.54 17.67 24.94
CA ALA A 190 -13.71 18.52 24.67
C ALA A 190 -14.84 18.39 25.71
N ARG A 191 -14.91 17.24 26.40
CA ARG A 191 -15.86 17.02 27.51
C ARG A 191 -15.58 17.87 28.75
N ASN A 192 -14.41 18.52 28.83
CA ASN A 192 -14.05 19.47 29.89
C ASN A 192 -14.38 20.94 29.50
N ASP A 193 -15.17 21.16 28.43
CA ASP A 193 -15.55 22.49 27.91
C ASP A 193 -14.39 23.34 27.37
N ASN A 194 -13.20 22.75 27.19
CA ASN A 194 -12.06 23.42 26.56
C ASN A 194 -12.20 23.49 25.03
N PRO A 195 -11.72 24.56 24.37
CA PRO A 195 -11.64 24.62 22.91
C PRO A 195 -10.60 23.62 22.38
N VAL A 196 -11.08 22.63 21.62
CA VAL A 196 -10.27 21.55 21.03
C VAL A 196 -10.25 21.63 19.51
N HIS A 197 -9.06 21.59 18.94
CA HIS A 197 -8.84 21.32 17.53
C HIS A 197 -8.12 19.97 17.37
N ALA A 198 -8.39 19.28 16.27
CA ALA A 198 -7.78 17.99 15.93
C ALA A 198 -7.17 18.06 14.54
N CYS A 199 -6.13 17.27 14.27
CA CYS A 199 -5.45 17.22 12.99
C CYS A 199 -5.11 15.78 12.63
N ASP A 200 -5.49 15.33 11.45
CA ASP A 200 -5.11 14.03 10.91
C ASP A 200 -4.92 14.12 9.39
N LEU A 201 -4.02 13.30 8.86
CA LEU A 201 -3.69 13.29 7.43
C LEU A 201 -4.54 12.28 6.65
N ASP A 202 -5.02 11.22 7.30
CA ASP A 202 -5.75 10.14 6.64
C ASP A 202 -7.24 10.52 6.47
N GLU A 203 -7.72 10.46 5.23
CA GLU A 203 -9.09 10.84 4.89
C GLU A 203 -10.13 9.93 5.57
N THR A 204 -9.78 8.66 5.78
CA THR A 204 -10.67 7.67 6.41
C THR A 204 -10.76 7.93 7.91
N MET A 205 -9.64 8.12 8.60
CA MET A 205 -9.58 8.50 10.01
C MET A 205 -10.27 9.83 10.26
N CYS A 206 -10.08 10.82 9.39
CA CYS A 206 -10.80 12.10 9.48
C CYS A 206 -12.32 11.91 9.43
N LYS A 207 -12.83 11.01 8.58
CA LYS A 207 -14.26 10.68 8.53
C LYS A 207 -14.74 9.97 9.79
N ILE A 208 -13.96 9.02 10.29
CA ILE A 208 -14.24 8.31 11.54
C ILE A 208 -14.30 9.31 12.69
N ALA A 209 -13.28 10.16 12.86
CA ALA A 209 -13.22 11.19 13.89
C ALA A 209 -14.43 12.13 13.85
N ARG A 210 -14.79 12.65 12.66
CA ARG A 210 -15.98 13.51 12.49
C ARG A 210 -17.25 12.81 12.98
N ASN A 211 -17.44 11.54 12.62
CA ASN A 211 -18.60 10.77 13.06
C ASN A 211 -18.58 10.50 14.57
N CYS A 212 -17.41 10.21 15.15
CA CYS A 212 -17.25 10.05 16.60
C CYS A 212 -17.54 11.36 17.35
N PHE A 213 -17.12 12.52 16.82
CA PHE A 213 -17.43 13.83 17.41
C PHE A 213 -18.93 14.09 17.45
N ILE A 214 -19.64 13.83 16.34
CA ILE A 214 -21.09 13.95 16.25
C ILE A 214 -21.78 12.99 17.24
N GLN A 215 -21.32 11.74 17.29
CA GLN A 215 -21.91 10.70 18.15
C GLN A 215 -21.76 11.01 19.65
N ASN A 216 -20.73 11.77 20.03
CA ASN A 216 -20.48 12.17 21.42
C ASN A 216 -20.95 13.60 21.75
N ASP A 217 -21.63 14.27 20.82
CA ASP A 217 -22.12 15.66 20.97
C ASP A 217 -21.01 16.66 21.40
N VAL A 218 -19.81 16.52 20.82
CA VAL A 218 -18.68 17.43 21.09
C VAL A 218 -18.34 18.31 19.89
N ARG A 219 -17.91 19.54 20.16
CA ARG A 219 -17.51 20.49 19.13
C ARG A 219 -15.99 20.53 18.99
N VAL A 220 -15.46 19.72 18.10
CA VAL A 220 -14.02 19.68 17.75
C VAL A 220 -13.83 20.16 16.32
N LYS A 221 -12.89 21.09 16.09
CA LYS A 221 -12.52 21.49 14.73
C LYS A 221 -11.45 20.56 14.18
N LEU A 222 -11.78 19.80 13.14
CA LEU A 222 -10.85 18.89 12.49
C LEU A 222 -10.13 19.55 11.29
N PHE A 223 -8.80 19.39 11.23
CA PHE A 223 -7.96 19.74 10.10
C PHE A 223 -7.54 18.47 9.35
N GLU A 224 -8.03 18.31 8.12
CA GLU A 224 -7.75 17.14 7.27
C GLU A 224 -6.48 17.37 6.45
N MET A 225 -5.34 17.33 7.13
CA MET A 225 -4.04 17.59 6.53
C MET A 225 -2.91 17.04 7.40
N HIS A 226 -1.74 16.92 6.80
CA HIS A 226 -0.51 16.72 7.55
C HIS A 226 -0.21 17.95 8.43
N SER A 227 0.19 17.72 9.68
CA SER A 227 0.49 18.76 10.69
C SER A 227 1.47 19.84 10.20
N ASN A 228 2.51 19.48 9.44
CA ASN A 228 3.44 20.43 8.81
C ASN A 228 2.82 21.50 7.88
N LYS A 229 1.55 21.35 7.46
CA LYS A 229 0.80 22.35 6.68
C LYS A 229 -0.12 23.20 7.56
N LEU A 230 -0.24 22.87 8.84
CA LEU A 230 -1.11 23.56 9.77
C LEU A 230 -0.64 25.00 9.94
N THR A 231 -1.55 25.93 9.67
CA THR A 231 -1.33 27.36 9.93
C THR A 231 -2.43 27.84 10.87
N VAL A 232 -2.02 28.34 12.03
CA VAL A 232 -2.96 28.77 13.08
C VAL A 232 -2.81 30.24 13.39
N LYS A 233 -3.95 30.93 13.49
CA LYS A 233 -4.00 32.36 13.83
C LYS A 233 -3.83 32.61 15.33
N LYS A 234 -4.28 31.66 16.16
CA LYS A 234 -4.12 31.65 17.60
C LYS A 234 -3.29 30.43 17.99
N ARG A 235 -2.36 30.62 18.92
CA ARG A 235 -1.51 29.56 19.42
C ARG A 235 -2.22 28.73 20.48
N TYR A 236 -1.87 27.45 20.55
CA TYR A 236 -2.36 26.51 21.56
C TYR A 236 -1.48 26.57 22.80
N ASN A 237 -1.90 25.96 23.88
CA ASN A 237 -1.11 25.84 25.10
C ASN A 237 -1.14 24.41 25.68
N LEU A 238 -1.79 23.46 24.99
CA LEU A 238 -1.76 22.03 25.27
C LEU A 238 -1.73 21.24 23.94
N LEU A 239 -0.71 20.40 23.72
CA LEU A 239 -0.61 19.49 22.56
C LEU A 239 -0.83 18.06 23.02
N VAL A 240 -1.83 17.37 22.47
CA VAL A 240 -1.95 15.92 22.57
C VAL A 240 -1.39 15.28 21.30
N SER A 241 -0.59 14.22 21.42
CA SER A 241 -0.09 13.46 20.27
C SER A 241 0.23 12.02 20.67
N GLU A 242 -0.16 11.06 19.85
CA GLU A 242 0.26 9.65 20.00
C GLU A 242 0.85 9.13 18.69
N THR A 243 1.65 9.96 18.02
CA THR A 243 2.36 9.56 16.81
C THR A 243 3.66 8.83 17.16
N VAL A 244 3.57 7.70 17.87
CA VAL A 244 4.73 6.90 18.33
C VAL A 244 4.64 5.46 17.86
N ASP A 245 5.75 4.93 17.34
CA ASP A 245 5.85 3.53 16.96
C ASP A 245 6.53 2.67 18.04
N CYS A 246 6.80 1.40 17.73
CA CYS A 246 7.47 0.44 18.64
C CYS A 246 8.86 0.91 19.12
N ALA A 247 9.47 1.89 18.44
CA ALA A 247 10.74 2.53 18.80
C ALA A 247 10.64 4.06 18.91
N ILE A 248 9.44 4.59 19.20
CA ILE A 248 9.07 6.02 19.34
C ILE A 248 9.18 6.84 18.04
N PHE A 249 10.33 6.82 17.38
CA PHE A 249 10.68 7.82 16.36
C PHE A 249 10.12 7.54 14.96
N GLY A 250 9.69 6.31 14.67
CA GLY A 250 9.32 5.86 13.32
C GLY A 250 8.16 6.65 12.71
N GLU A 251 7.29 7.22 13.56
CA GLU A 251 6.17 8.08 13.17
C GLU A 251 6.49 9.59 13.21
N ARG A 252 7.79 9.92 13.24
CA ARG A 252 8.31 11.29 13.13
C ARG A 252 7.83 12.22 14.25
N ILE A 253 7.64 11.69 15.45
CA ILE A 253 7.23 12.51 16.61
C ILE A 253 8.13 13.72 16.84
N VAL A 254 9.44 13.62 16.56
CA VAL A 254 10.36 14.76 16.68
C VAL A 254 10.01 15.90 15.71
N GLU A 255 9.53 15.59 14.50
CA GLU A 255 9.05 16.60 13.54
C GLU A 255 7.72 17.21 14.01
N THR A 256 6.81 16.37 14.52
CA THR A 256 5.53 16.78 15.09
C THR A 256 5.72 17.71 16.29
N VAL A 257 6.60 17.35 17.23
CA VAL A 257 6.92 18.19 18.39
C VAL A 257 7.77 19.39 17.99
N SER A 258 8.63 19.31 16.97
CA SER A 258 9.31 20.51 16.47
C SER A 258 8.31 21.58 15.97
N LEU A 259 7.14 21.16 15.48
CA LEU A 259 6.05 22.06 15.11
C LEU A 259 5.40 22.73 16.33
N LEU A 260 5.42 22.07 17.50
CA LEU A 260 4.94 22.58 18.79
C LEU A 260 5.46 24.01 19.05
N PHE A 261 6.75 24.27 18.82
CA PHE A 261 7.36 25.58 19.05
C PHE A 261 6.78 26.71 18.18
N SER A 262 6.22 26.35 17.02
CA SER A 262 5.54 27.31 16.14
C SER A 262 4.06 27.49 16.49
N LEU A 263 3.45 26.47 17.11
CA LEU A 263 2.02 26.41 17.42
C LEU A 263 1.68 26.81 18.84
N LEU A 264 2.63 26.77 19.79
CA LEU A 264 2.41 27.10 21.21
C LEU A 264 2.81 28.53 21.58
N GLU A 265 2.08 29.11 22.54
CA GLU A 265 2.45 30.39 23.15
C GLU A 265 3.79 30.31 23.88
N ALA A 266 4.58 31.39 23.85
CA ALA A 266 5.91 31.40 24.45
C ALA A 266 5.90 31.11 25.97
N GLU A 267 4.81 31.47 26.66
CA GLU A 267 4.57 31.19 28.09
C GLU A 267 4.04 29.76 28.34
N ALA A 268 3.63 29.03 27.30
CA ALA A 268 3.25 27.62 27.40
C ALA A 268 4.46 26.67 27.25
N ILE A 269 5.66 27.21 26.98
CA ILE A 269 6.94 26.48 26.94
C ILE A 269 7.60 26.48 28.35
N ASP A 270 6.82 26.68 29.41
CA ASP A 270 7.23 26.34 30.76
C ASP A 270 7.08 24.84 30.97
N ARG A 271 8.07 24.24 31.67
CA ARG A 271 8.30 22.79 31.84
C ARG A 271 7.07 21.96 32.26
N GLU A 272 6.02 22.59 32.77
CA GLU A 272 4.81 21.94 33.31
C GLU A 272 3.63 21.87 32.32
N ASN A 273 3.67 22.52 31.15
CA ASN A 273 2.49 22.72 30.27
C ASN A 273 2.60 22.09 28.88
N VAL A 274 3.70 21.42 28.57
CA VAL A 274 3.84 20.54 27.41
C VAL A 274 3.77 19.12 27.97
N PHE A 275 3.01 18.21 27.35
CA PHE A 275 3.03 16.79 27.75
C PHE A 275 4.49 16.38 27.92
N GLU A 276 4.83 16.00 29.13
CA GLU A 276 6.20 15.87 29.58
C GLU A 276 6.69 14.51 29.12
N TYR A 277 6.97 14.37 27.82
CA TYR A 277 7.61 13.18 27.31
C TYR A 277 9.05 13.17 27.84
N SER A 278 9.25 12.56 29.01
CA SER A 278 10.53 11.99 29.39
C SER A 278 10.47 10.54 28.96
N ASP A 279 11.13 10.24 27.86
CA ASP A 279 11.28 8.86 27.42
C ASP A 279 12.53 8.27 28.04
N THR A 280 12.42 7.06 28.56
CA THR A 280 13.56 6.18 28.88
C THR A 280 13.43 4.96 27.99
N ILE A 281 14.29 4.83 26.98
CA ILE A 281 14.35 3.61 26.18
C ILE A 281 15.18 2.60 26.96
N THR A 282 14.52 1.53 27.40
CA THR A 282 15.18 0.43 28.09
C THR A 282 15.48 -0.66 27.07
N PHE A 283 16.74 -1.08 27.00
CA PHE A 283 17.22 -2.14 26.12
C PHE A 283 17.41 -3.43 26.93
N ILE A 284 16.92 -4.56 26.43
CA ILE A 284 17.36 -5.90 26.83
C ILE A 284 17.97 -6.56 25.60
N SER A 285 19.16 -7.18 25.68
CA SER A 285 19.57 -8.07 24.58
C SER A 285 18.72 -9.34 24.61
N ASP A 286 18.09 -9.67 23.49
CA ASP A 286 17.37 -10.93 23.34
C ASP A 286 17.88 -11.75 22.15
N CYS A 287 17.77 -13.05 22.32
CA CYS A 287 18.40 -14.09 21.53
C CYS A 287 17.34 -15.04 21.01
N CYS A 288 16.99 -14.93 19.73
CA CYS A 288 16.32 -16.03 19.04
C CYS A 288 17.35 -17.10 18.70
N ASN A 289 17.23 -18.27 19.34
CA ASN A 289 17.93 -19.47 18.94
C ASN A 289 17.25 -20.00 17.68
N VAL A 290 17.82 -19.76 16.50
CA VAL A 290 17.46 -20.52 15.30
C VAL A 290 18.43 -21.68 15.24
N GLU A 291 18.05 -22.82 15.81
CA GLU A 291 18.73 -24.09 15.54
C GLU A 291 18.56 -24.40 14.05
N GLY A 292 19.58 -24.07 13.28
CA GLY A 292 19.65 -24.37 11.87
C GLY A 292 21.11 -24.48 11.47
N SER A 293 21.55 -25.70 11.16
CA SER A 293 22.86 -26.00 10.57
C SER A 293 23.21 -25.00 9.46
N ALA A 294 24.03 -24.00 9.78
CA ALA A 294 24.46 -23.00 8.83
C ALA A 294 25.37 -23.65 7.78
N SER A 295 24.82 -23.83 6.56
CA SER A 295 25.64 -24.00 5.36
C SER A 295 26.58 -22.81 5.25
N LYS A 296 27.89 -23.06 5.13
CA LYS A 296 28.97 -22.05 5.14
C LYS A 296 28.90 -20.98 4.02
N ASN A 297 27.89 -21.01 3.13
CA ASN A 297 27.80 -20.20 1.91
C ASN A 297 26.54 -19.34 1.77
N ILE A 298 25.73 -19.14 2.81
CA ILE A 298 24.50 -18.32 2.71
C ILE A 298 24.82 -16.82 2.86
N LYS A 299 24.47 -16.00 1.86
CA LYS A 299 24.48 -14.53 1.96
C LYS A 299 23.49 -14.10 3.05
N ARG A 300 23.90 -13.22 3.96
CA ARG A 300 23.13 -12.86 5.17
C ARG A 300 21.96 -11.94 4.80
N ILE A 301 20.77 -12.21 5.33
CA ILE A 301 19.55 -11.43 5.08
C ILE A 301 19.42 -10.40 6.20
N LEU A 302 19.38 -9.11 5.85
CA LEU A 302 19.05 -8.03 6.78
C LEU A 302 17.68 -7.45 6.42
N PRO A 303 16.85 -7.08 7.41
CA PRO A 303 15.57 -6.44 7.15
C PRO A 303 15.77 -5.11 6.40
N PRO A 304 14.80 -4.69 5.57
CA PRO A 304 14.85 -3.40 4.89
C PRO A 304 14.72 -2.20 5.85
N SER A 305 14.17 -2.42 7.04
CA SER A 305 14.00 -1.47 8.15
C SER A 305 15.13 -1.61 9.18
N PRO A 306 15.54 -0.55 9.91
CA PRO A 306 16.54 -0.63 10.97
C PRO A 306 16.20 -1.59 12.12
N TYR A 307 14.92 -1.92 12.30
CA TYR A 307 14.41 -2.90 13.27
C TYR A 307 13.17 -3.62 12.72
N THR A 308 12.84 -4.75 13.35
CA THR A 308 11.56 -5.46 13.19
C THR A 308 10.73 -5.27 14.46
N CYS A 309 9.42 -5.05 14.36
CA CYS A 309 8.54 -4.98 15.53
C CYS A 309 7.88 -6.36 15.78
N SER A 310 7.80 -6.78 17.05
CA SER A 310 7.10 -8.02 17.44
C SER A 310 6.49 -7.88 18.83
N TYR A 311 5.37 -8.59 19.08
CA TYR A 311 4.87 -8.79 20.44
C TYR A 311 5.69 -9.90 21.09
N ILE A 312 6.64 -9.56 21.95
CA ILE A 312 7.54 -10.57 22.54
C ILE A 312 6.79 -11.52 23.48
N GLU A 313 5.74 -11.04 24.14
CA GLU A 313 4.82 -11.87 24.93
C GLU A 313 4.16 -12.99 24.10
N GLU A 314 4.01 -12.79 22.78
CA GLU A 314 3.46 -13.76 21.84
C GLU A 314 4.53 -14.70 21.29
N LEU A 315 5.78 -14.65 21.76
CA LEU A 315 6.88 -15.56 21.36
C LEU A 315 7.20 -16.56 22.48
N LYS A 316 6.18 -17.11 23.16
CA LYS A 316 6.36 -18.07 24.27
C LYS A 316 7.29 -19.22 23.85
N ASP A 317 8.35 -19.44 24.63
CA ASP A 317 9.46 -20.38 24.39
C ASP A 317 10.41 -20.06 23.21
N GLY A 318 10.17 -18.97 22.47
CA GLY A 318 10.97 -18.55 21.30
C GLY A 318 12.16 -17.63 21.62
N TYR A 319 12.32 -17.21 22.87
CA TYR A 319 13.35 -16.24 23.25
C TYR A 319 13.94 -16.44 24.65
N ARG A 320 15.11 -15.83 24.89
CA ARG A 320 15.80 -15.87 26.18
C ARG A 320 16.63 -14.62 26.38
N LEU A 321 16.23 -13.81 27.36
CA LEU A 321 16.99 -12.65 27.80
C LEU A 321 18.34 -13.08 28.39
N LEU A 322 19.43 -12.53 27.83
CA LEU A 322 20.80 -12.76 28.28
C LEU A 322 21.36 -11.63 29.13
N SER A 323 20.65 -10.50 29.26
CA SER A 323 21.01 -9.38 30.13
C SER A 323 19.80 -8.98 30.97
N GLN A 324 20.04 -8.16 32.01
CA GLN A 324 18.96 -7.38 32.62
C GLN A 324 18.62 -6.18 31.72
N PRO A 325 17.42 -5.60 31.85
CA PRO A 325 17.08 -4.35 31.20
C PRO A 325 17.98 -3.21 31.70
N VAL A 326 18.42 -2.35 30.78
CA VAL A 326 19.14 -1.12 31.10
C VAL A 326 18.58 0.06 30.30
N GLU A 327 18.54 1.25 30.89
CA GLU A 327 18.27 2.48 30.14
C GLU A 327 19.42 2.71 29.15
N GLY A 328 19.09 2.92 27.86
CA GLY A 328 20.08 3.26 26.86
C GLY A 328 20.04 4.70 26.40
N ILE A 329 18.85 5.29 26.22
CA ILE A 329 18.72 6.73 25.94
C ILE A 329 17.53 7.31 26.68
N SER A 330 17.64 8.60 27.01
CA SER A 330 16.52 9.41 27.48
C SER A 330 16.32 10.65 26.62
N VAL A 331 15.07 10.92 26.23
CA VAL A 331 14.67 12.06 25.39
C VAL A 331 13.61 12.87 26.11
N ASP A 332 13.88 14.16 26.28
CA ASP A 332 12.96 15.17 26.78
C ASP A 332 12.42 15.97 25.59
N PHE A 333 11.14 15.82 25.29
CA PHE A 333 10.51 16.52 24.17
C PHE A 333 10.24 18.01 24.46
N SER A 334 10.45 18.46 25.69
CA SER A 334 10.50 19.87 26.03
C SER A 334 11.87 20.50 25.74
N ASP A 335 12.95 19.70 25.62
CA ASP A 335 14.28 20.19 25.26
C ASP A 335 14.44 20.36 23.74
N VAL A 336 14.17 21.59 23.28
CA VAL A 336 14.35 22.01 21.88
C VAL A 336 15.75 21.72 21.35
N SER A 337 16.77 21.87 22.20
CA SER A 337 18.17 21.69 21.79
C SER A 337 18.46 20.21 21.58
N GLN A 338 17.94 19.33 22.43
CA GLN A 338 18.03 17.90 22.25
C GLN A 338 17.26 17.44 21.00
N LEU A 339 16.02 17.91 20.80
CA LEU A 339 15.23 17.60 19.60
C LEU A 339 15.92 18.07 18.31
N MET A 340 16.57 19.23 18.32
CA MET A 340 17.34 19.72 17.17
C MET A 340 18.59 18.87 16.90
N LYS A 341 19.28 18.37 17.93
CA LYS A 341 20.39 17.40 17.76
C LYS A 341 19.88 16.11 17.12
N ILE A 342 18.74 15.59 17.58
CA ILE A 342 18.12 14.39 17.00
C ILE A 342 17.74 14.62 15.54
N LYS A 343 17.04 15.72 15.24
CA LYS A 343 16.62 16.10 13.88
C LYS A 343 17.79 16.25 12.91
N ASN A 344 18.93 16.77 13.38
CA ASN A 344 20.13 16.95 12.57
C ASN A 344 21.02 15.69 12.50
N GLY A 345 20.60 14.57 13.11
CA GLY A 345 21.37 13.32 13.14
C GLY A 345 22.66 13.40 13.95
N GLN A 346 22.70 14.30 14.95
CA GLN A 346 23.85 14.56 15.83
C GLN A 346 23.70 13.90 17.21
N PHE A 347 22.61 13.15 17.43
CA PHE A 347 22.37 12.44 18.68
C PHE A 347 22.97 11.04 18.62
N VAL A 348 23.95 10.78 19.49
CA VAL A 348 24.66 9.51 19.63
C VAL A 348 24.86 9.21 21.10
N ALA A 349 24.64 7.96 21.51
CA ALA A 349 24.85 7.44 22.86
C ALA A 349 25.49 6.05 22.81
N GLU A 350 26.12 5.64 23.91
CA GLU A 350 26.69 4.29 24.05
C GLU A 350 25.81 3.45 24.99
N LEU A 351 25.47 2.24 24.54
CA LEU A 351 24.74 1.23 25.29
C LEU A 351 25.67 0.10 25.68
N THR A 352 25.67 -0.24 26.95
CA THR A 352 26.47 -1.34 27.50
C THR A 352 25.55 -2.39 28.13
N LEU A 353 25.59 -3.61 27.61
CA LEU A 353 24.82 -4.75 28.10
C LEU A 353 25.75 -5.79 28.73
N LYS A 354 25.53 -6.09 30.00
CA LYS A 354 26.26 -7.15 30.72
C LYS A 354 25.45 -8.44 30.72
N ALA A 355 26.05 -9.50 30.19
CA ALA A 355 25.42 -10.81 30.14
C ALA A 355 25.23 -11.39 31.55
N ASN A 356 23.98 -11.69 31.93
CA ASN A 356 23.63 -12.38 33.17
C ASN A 356 23.58 -13.90 32.98
N LYS A 357 23.53 -14.39 31.74
CA LYS A 357 23.42 -15.80 31.37
C LYS A 357 24.32 -16.09 30.16
N THR A 358 24.86 -17.30 30.12
CA THR A 358 25.60 -17.81 28.95
C THR A 358 24.61 -18.20 27.84
N GLY A 359 24.90 -17.81 26.60
CA GLY A 359 24.04 -18.08 25.44
C GLY A 359 24.57 -17.43 24.16
N VAL A 360 23.82 -17.51 23.06
CA VAL A 360 24.20 -16.90 21.77
C VAL A 360 23.42 -15.59 21.56
N ALA A 361 24.12 -14.47 21.73
CA ALA A 361 23.60 -13.12 21.51
C ALA A 361 23.33 -12.86 20.02
N SER A 362 22.08 -12.54 19.68
CA SER A 362 21.61 -12.45 18.29
C SER A 362 20.87 -11.16 17.94
N ALA A 363 20.23 -10.51 18.91
CA ALA A 363 19.54 -9.24 18.72
C ALA A 363 19.55 -8.37 19.98
N VAL A 364 19.22 -7.10 19.82
CA VAL A 364 18.85 -6.20 20.91
C VAL A 364 17.34 -5.96 20.84
N CYS A 365 16.63 -6.22 21.92
CA CYS A 365 15.23 -5.85 22.11
C CYS A 365 15.18 -4.49 22.81
N ALA A 366 14.32 -3.59 22.33
CA ALA A 366 14.06 -2.30 22.94
C ALA A 366 12.56 -2.07 23.11
N TRP A 367 12.21 -1.39 24.19
CA TRP A 367 10.91 -0.80 24.45
C TRP A 367 11.12 0.52 25.20
N PHE A 368 10.04 1.24 25.47
CA PHE A 368 10.13 2.56 26.06
C PHE A 368 9.25 2.69 27.29
N ARG A 369 9.64 3.65 28.15
CA ARG A 369 8.74 4.28 29.10
C ARG A 369 8.47 5.68 28.60
N LEU A 370 7.21 6.09 28.67
CA LEU A 370 6.69 7.35 28.20
C LEU A 370 5.99 8.04 29.37
N ASN A 371 6.56 9.12 29.88
CA ASN A 371 5.84 10.01 30.78
C ASN A 371 4.84 10.85 29.96
N LEU A 372 3.57 10.88 30.39
CA LEU A 372 2.51 11.62 29.74
C LEU A 372 2.32 12.99 30.39
N PHE A 373 2.16 13.02 31.71
CA PHE A 373 1.94 14.23 32.49
C PHE A 373 2.13 13.95 33.99
N GLY A 374 3.01 14.71 34.66
CA GLY A 374 3.31 14.51 36.08
C GLY A 374 3.87 13.12 36.36
N ASP A 375 3.23 12.35 37.24
CA ASP A 375 3.64 10.98 37.59
C ASP A 375 2.98 9.90 36.71
N ILE A 376 2.23 10.28 35.68
CA ILE A 376 1.49 9.34 34.82
C ILE A 376 2.39 8.85 33.68
N GLU A 377 2.82 7.59 33.75
CA GLU A 377 3.70 6.96 32.74
C GLU A 377 3.09 5.73 32.04
N ILE A 378 3.48 5.44 30.82
CA ILE A 378 3.23 4.18 30.10
C ILE A 378 4.56 3.45 29.90
N CYS A 379 4.61 2.13 30.13
CA CYS A 379 5.80 1.30 29.88
C CYS A 379 5.44 0.18 28.91
N THR A 380 6.09 0.14 27.75
CA THR A 380 5.80 -0.86 26.69
C THR A 380 6.64 -2.13 26.83
N SER A 381 7.06 -2.45 28.07
CA SER A 381 7.80 -3.69 28.32
C SER A 381 6.95 -4.92 28.00
N PRO A 382 7.57 -6.05 27.65
CA PRO A 382 6.84 -7.29 27.39
C PRO A 382 5.94 -7.76 28.55
N ASP A 383 6.18 -7.30 29.78
CA ASP A 383 5.48 -7.77 30.98
C ASP A 383 4.20 -6.96 31.29
N GLU A 384 4.04 -5.77 30.70
CA GLU A 384 2.94 -4.84 31.01
C GLU A 384 1.67 -5.09 30.16
N GLY A 385 1.85 -5.68 28.97
CA GLY A 385 0.76 -6.09 28.08
C GLY A 385 0.00 -4.94 27.43
N TYR A 386 0.69 -3.87 26.99
CA TYR A 386 0.10 -2.79 26.19
C TYR A 386 0.01 -3.16 24.69
N CYS A 387 -0.68 -2.33 23.91
CA CYS A 387 -0.86 -2.53 22.46
C CYS A 387 0.40 -2.37 21.60
N TRP A 388 1.48 -1.76 22.11
CA TRP A 388 2.70 -1.59 21.33
C TRP A 388 3.54 -2.85 21.30
N GLN A 389 4.14 -3.08 20.14
CA GLN A 389 5.18 -4.08 19.94
C GLN A 389 6.51 -3.61 20.52
N GLN A 390 7.46 -4.53 20.67
CA GLN A 390 8.85 -4.22 20.98
C GLN A 390 9.70 -4.17 19.70
N ALA A 391 10.69 -3.29 19.69
CA ALA A 391 11.64 -3.17 18.58
C ALA A 391 12.77 -4.18 18.74
N ILE A 392 13.04 -4.95 17.69
CA ILE A 392 14.10 -5.97 17.65
C ILE A 392 15.14 -5.54 16.63
N TYR A 393 16.40 -5.48 17.07
CA TYR A 393 17.59 -5.12 16.33
C TYR A 393 18.51 -6.32 16.16
N PRO A 394 18.33 -7.14 15.10
CA PRO A 394 19.25 -8.24 14.81
C PRO A 394 20.64 -7.69 14.52
N PHE A 395 21.67 -8.32 15.10
CA PHE A 395 23.06 -8.00 14.77
C PHE A 395 23.82 -9.26 14.37
N TYR A 396 24.87 -9.05 13.57
CA TYR A 396 25.64 -10.14 13.00
C TYR A 396 27.15 -9.84 13.05
N PRO A 397 28.00 -10.89 13.17
CA PRO A 397 27.62 -12.28 13.44
C PRO A 397 26.95 -12.46 14.82
N GLN A 398 26.13 -13.51 14.96
CA GLN A 398 25.65 -13.92 16.28
C GLN A 398 26.87 -14.28 17.15
N THR A 399 26.85 -13.90 18.42
CA THR A 399 28.02 -13.99 19.30
C THR A 399 27.71 -14.86 20.51
N LEU A 400 28.51 -15.91 20.72
CA LEU A 400 28.46 -16.65 21.97
C LEU A 400 28.98 -15.77 23.10
N VAL A 401 28.15 -15.52 24.12
CA VAL A 401 28.49 -14.77 25.32
C VAL A 401 28.44 -15.68 26.55
N LYS A 402 29.37 -15.47 27.47
CA LYS A 402 29.37 -16.06 28.80
C LYS A 402 28.77 -15.08 29.79
N GLN A 403 28.20 -15.62 30.87
CA GLN A 403 27.80 -14.79 32.01
C GLN A 403 28.98 -13.93 32.48
N GLY A 404 28.74 -12.62 32.57
CA GLY A 404 29.73 -11.60 32.92
C GLY A 404 30.31 -10.83 31.72
N ASP A 405 30.19 -11.37 30.50
CA ASP A 405 30.65 -10.70 29.28
C ASP A 405 29.89 -9.40 29.05
N VAL A 406 30.55 -8.45 28.38
CA VAL A 406 29.99 -7.12 28.11
C VAL A 406 29.90 -6.89 26.60
N LEU A 407 28.70 -6.58 26.13
CA LEU A 407 28.42 -6.15 24.76
C LEU A 407 28.22 -4.64 24.73
N ARG A 408 28.81 -3.97 23.74
CA ARG A 408 28.72 -2.52 23.57
C ARG A 408 28.10 -2.15 22.23
N PHE A 409 27.22 -1.18 22.24
CA PHE A 409 26.49 -0.70 21.08
C PHE A 409 26.48 0.83 21.05
N GLU A 410 26.48 1.39 19.86
CA GLU A 410 26.22 2.78 19.57
C GLU A 410 24.74 2.91 19.23
N ILE A 411 24.05 3.78 19.95
CA ILE A 411 22.67 4.15 19.68
C ILE A 411 22.68 5.53 19.03
N PHE A 412 21.98 5.66 17.91
CA PHE A 412 21.76 6.97 17.31
C PHE A 412 20.42 7.02 16.61
N ILE A 413 19.90 8.24 16.44
CA ILE A 413 18.63 8.48 15.75
C ILE A 413 18.95 9.14 14.41
N LYS A 414 18.53 8.51 13.32
CA LYS A 414 18.76 9.02 11.97
C LYS A 414 17.62 8.65 11.05
N ASP A 415 17.18 9.60 10.23
CA ASP A 415 16.06 9.45 9.30
C ASP A 415 14.76 9.04 10.02
N ASN A 416 14.51 9.64 11.20
CA ASN A 416 13.37 9.32 12.07
C ASN A 416 13.34 7.86 12.55
N ALA A 417 14.48 7.20 12.66
CA ALA A 417 14.56 5.84 13.19
C ALA A 417 15.67 5.69 14.22
N LEU A 418 15.37 5.02 15.32
CA LEU A 418 16.34 4.57 16.31
C LEU A 418 17.17 3.43 15.70
N ARG A 419 18.49 3.53 15.83
CA ARG A 419 19.45 2.54 15.30
C ARG A 419 20.37 2.10 16.41
N VAL A 420 20.67 0.80 16.42
CA VAL A 420 21.57 0.15 17.40
C VAL A 420 22.65 -0.58 16.61
N HIS A 421 23.91 -0.19 16.82
CA HIS A 421 25.05 -0.74 16.08
C HIS A 421 26.15 -1.22 17.02
N PRO A 422 26.70 -2.43 16.88
CA PRO A 422 27.75 -2.92 17.78
C PRO A 422 29.07 -2.13 17.66
N ILE A 423 29.67 -1.75 18.79
CA ILE A 423 30.96 -1.04 18.89
C ILE A 423 32.09 -2.07 19.03
N SER A 424 32.75 -2.42 17.92
CA SER A 424 33.97 -3.24 17.81
C SER A 424 33.88 -4.74 18.20
N GLY A 425 34.63 -5.61 17.50
CA GLY A 425 34.70 -7.08 17.72
C GLY A 425 33.73 -7.93 16.89
N LEU A 426 32.71 -7.30 16.32
CA LEU A 426 31.76 -7.87 15.36
C LEU A 426 32.10 -7.31 13.98
N SER A 427 32.37 -8.17 12.99
CA SER A 427 32.73 -7.72 11.65
C SER A 427 31.61 -6.87 11.04
N THR A 428 31.89 -5.61 10.72
CA THR A 428 31.03 -4.79 9.86
C THR A 428 30.82 -5.55 8.54
N ILE A 429 29.62 -6.07 8.34
CA ILE A 429 29.26 -6.80 7.13
C ILE A 429 29.38 -5.81 5.96
N ARG A 430 30.20 -6.14 4.96
CA ARG A 430 30.26 -5.35 3.74
C ARG A 430 28.93 -5.51 3.00
N GLU A 431 28.40 -4.44 2.44
CA GLU A 431 27.09 -4.43 1.77
C GLU A 431 26.95 -5.52 0.67
N CYS A 432 28.06 -5.89 0.03
CA CYS A 432 28.12 -6.97 -0.96
C CYS A 432 27.89 -8.40 -0.42
N GLN A 433 27.88 -8.58 0.90
CA GLN A 433 27.59 -9.85 1.59
C GLN A 433 26.13 -9.94 2.09
N ILE A 434 25.35 -8.86 1.90
CA ILE A 434 23.95 -8.74 2.31
C ILE A 434 23.07 -9.10 1.11
N LEU A 435 22.22 -10.10 1.29
CA LEU A 435 21.14 -10.40 0.36
C LEU A 435 19.90 -9.62 0.82
N ARG A 436 19.62 -8.48 0.18
CA ARG A 436 18.36 -7.74 0.40
C ARG A 436 17.26 -8.46 -0.38
N LEU A 437 16.42 -9.19 0.34
CA LEU A 437 15.33 -9.93 -0.28
C LEU A 437 14.12 -9.03 -0.52
N PRO A 438 13.41 -9.20 -1.64
CA PRO A 438 12.13 -8.55 -1.83
C PRO A 438 11.12 -9.01 -0.77
N GLN A 439 10.28 -8.11 -0.28
CA GLN A 439 9.26 -8.39 0.75
C GLN A 439 8.30 -9.55 0.41
N TRP A 440 8.21 -9.95 -0.86
CA TRP A 440 7.28 -10.96 -1.36
C TRP A 440 7.80 -12.41 -1.32
N VAL A 441 9.06 -12.64 -0.94
CA VAL A 441 9.62 -14.01 -0.81
C VAL A 441 9.28 -14.60 0.56
N ASP A 442 8.59 -15.74 0.58
CA ASP A 442 8.24 -16.47 1.81
C ASP A 442 9.43 -17.27 2.36
N LEU A 443 10.40 -16.57 2.97
CA LEU A 443 11.58 -17.19 3.55
C LEU A 443 11.27 -18.15 4.68
N MET A 444 10.18 -17.88 5.42
CA MET A 444 9.77 -18.73 6.53
C MET A 444 9.41 -20.11 5.98
N ALA A 445 8.55 -20.19 4.96
CA ALA A 445 8.18 -21.47 4.35
C ALA A 445 9.38 -22.20 3.73
N MET A 446 10.34 -21.47 3.15
CA MET A 446 11.54 -22.06 2.53
C MET A 446 12.56 -22.59 3.57
N ASN A 447 12.56 -22.00 4.77
CA ASN A 447 13.39 -22.44 5.89
C ASN A 447 12.73 -23.52 6.75
N ASP A 448 11.41 -23.72 6.61
CA ASP A 448 10.68 -24.77 7.29
C ASP A 448 11.19 -26.16 6.86
N SER A 449 11.74 -26.90 7.83
CA SER A 449 12.35 -28.21 7.61
C SER A 449 11.32 -29.26 7.20
N VAL A 450 10.08 -29.16 7.66
CA VAL A 450 9.01 -30.10 7.36
C VAL A 450 8.52 -29.87 5.93
N VAL A 451 8.32 -28.62 5.52
CA VAL A 451 7.97 -28.26 4.14
C VAL A 451 9.06 -28.76 3.17
N ARG A 452 10.34 -28.49 3.49
CA ARG A 452 11.46 -28.97 2.68
C ARG A 452 11.48 -30.49 2.55
N THR A 453 11.26 -31.20 3.65
CA THR A 453 11.27 -32.68 3.68
C THR A 453 10.12 -33.24 2.85
N PHE A 454 8.92 -32.64 2.92
CA PHE A 454 7.76 -33.03 2.12
C PHE A 454 8.06 -32.95 0.62
N TYR A 455 8.54 -31.80 0.13
CA TYR A 455 8.84 -31.63 -1.29
C TYR A 455 10.05 -32.46 -1.74
N PHE A 456 11.08 -32.61 -0.90
CA PHE A 456 12.23 -33.46 -1.18
C PHE A 456 11.81 -34.93 -1.37
N ASN A 457 11.01 -35.48 -0.46
CA ASN A 457 10.52 -36.86 -0.54
C ASN A 457 9.61 -37.07 -1.74
N ALA A 458 8.75 -36.09 -2.06
CA ALA A 458 7.90 -36.12 -3.24
C ALA A 458 8.71 -36.15 -4.55
N ALA A 459 9.86 -35.47 -4.59
CA ALA A 459 10.71 -35.37 -5.77
C ALA A 459 11.76 -36.50 -5.90
N ALA A 460 12.19 -37.10 -4.79
CA ALA A 460 13.36 -37.99 -4.72
C ALA A 460 13.32 -39.22 -5.65
N ARG A 461 12.12 -39.67 -6.04
CA ARG A 461 11.93 -40.85 -6.91
C ARG A 461 11.98 -40.53 -8.41
N TYR A 462 12.15 -39.27 -8.78
CA TYR A 462 12.02 -38.81 -10.16
C TYR A 462 13.33 -38.26 -10.71
N SER A 463 13.69 -38.71 -11.91
CA SER A 463 14.93 -38.32 -12.59
C SER A 463 14.86 -36.95 -13.28
N SER A 464 13.67 -36.35 -13.37
CA SER A 464 13.43 -35.02 -13.92
C SER A 464 12.41 -34.29 -13.06
N VAL A 465 12.82 -33.18 -12.46
CA VAL A 465 12.00 -32.30 -11.63
C VAL A 465 12.09 -30.88 -12.21
N LEU A 466 11.11 -30.03 -11.94
CA LEU A 466 11.15 -28.61 -12.27
C LEU A 466 10.52 -27.85 -11.11
N ASP A 467 11.29 -26.99 -10.46
CA ASP A 467 10.74 -26.11 -9.42
C ASP A 467 10.21 -24.82 -10.07
N CYS A 468 8.90 -24.59 -9.97
CA CYS A 468 8.21 -23.40 -10.48
C CYS A 468 7.79 -22.44 -9.38
N THR A 469 8.24 -22.63 -8.14
CA THR A 469 7.85 -21.81 -6.99
C THR A 469 8.10 -20.32 -7.23
N ASP A 470 9.32 -19.92 -7.58
CA ASP A 470 9.67 -18.51 -7.83
C ASP A 470 8.93 -17.94 -9.06
N LEU A 471 8.64 -18.78 -10.06
CA LEU A 471 7.94 -18.41 -11.29
C LEU A 471 6.44 -18.13 -11.09
N LEU A 472 5.84 -18.70 -10.02
CA LEU A 472 4.49 -18.32 -9.61
C LEU A 472 4.46 -16.94 -8.95
N ILE A 473 5.54 -16.57 -8.25
CA ILE A 473 5.59 -15.35 -7.42
C ILE A 473 5.98 -14.12 -8.27
N ASP A 474 6.95 -14.22 -9.19
CA ASP A 474 7.28 -13.14 -10.14
C ASP A 474 7.68 -13.68 -11.52
N LYS A 475 6.87 -13.35 -12.54
CA LYS A 475 7.02 -13.78 -13.94
C LYS A 475 8.29 -13.25 -14.64
N ARG A 476 9.03 -12.32 -14.02
CA ARG A 476 10.22 -11.66 -14.60
C ARG A 476 11.53 -12.37 -14.28
N PHE A 477 11.56 -13.33 -13.35
CA PHE A 477 12.80 -14.03 -13.00
C PHE A 477 13.16 -15.11 -14.02
N SER A 478 14.43 -15.09 -14.45
CA SER A 478 14.96 -15.93 -15.52
C SER A 478 15.50 -17.29 -15.05
N VAL A 479 15.58 -17.53 -13.73
CA VAL A 479 16.10 -18.78 -13.15
C VAL A 479 15.39 -19.08 -11.83
N ALA A 480 14.76 -20.25 -11.71
CA ALA A 480 14.39 -20.85 -10.43
C ALA A 480 15.66 -21.47 -9.81
N SER A 481 16.41 -20.75 -8.99
CA SER A 481 17.54 -21.38 -8.25
C SER A 481 18.23 -20.58 -7.15
N GLU A 482 17.99 -19.28 -6.93
CA GLU A 482 18.79 -18.55 -5.92
C GLU A 482 18.29 -18.75 -4.49
N TYR A 483 17.00 -19.03 -4.30
CA TYR A 483 16.38 -19.07 -2.98
C TYR A 483 15.80 -20.43 -2.58
N SER A 484 15.49 -21.29 -3.56
CA SER A 484 14.91 -22.60 -3.29
C SER A 484 15.94 -23.59 -2.74
N ALA A 485 15.60 -24.23 -1.61
CA ALA A 485 16.38 -25.31 -1.02
C ALA A 485 16.39 -26.58 -1.88
N ILE A 486 15.55 -26.63 -2.92
CA ILE A 486 15.44 -27.71 -3.88
C ILE A 486 16.14 -27.27 -5.15
N ARG A 487 17.48 -27.35 -5.13
CA ARG A 487 18.26 -27.19 -6.36
C ARG A 487 17.70 -28.11 -7.42
N TYR A 488 17.15 -27.55 -8.51
CA TYR A 488 16.88 -28.37 -9.68
C TYR A 488 17.51 -27.88 -10.99
N VAL A 489 17.96 -28.93 -11.67
CA VAL A 489 18.74 -29.09 -12.88
C VAL A 489 17.84 -28.86 -14.10
N GLY A 490 17.84 -27.64 -14.63
CA GLY A 490 17.07 -27.34 -15.84
C GLY A 490 17.36 -25.95 -16.40
N ASN A 491 18.44 -25.80 -17.16
CA ASN A 491 18.95 -24.54 -17.71
C ASN A 491 18.04 -23.79 -18.73
N LYS A 492 16.72 -23.99 -18.79
CA LYS A 492 15.91 -23.53 -19.94
C LYS A 492 14.55 -22.84 -19.66
N ALA A 493 14.01 -22.81 -18.44
CA ALA A 493 12.74 -22.12 -18.20
C ALA A 493 12.98 -20.68 -17.71
N THR A 494 12.78 -19.70 -18.60
CA THR A 494 12.94 -18.26 -18.32
C THR A 494 11.65 -17.54 -17.94
N SER A 495 10.52 -18.25 -17.97
CA SER A 495 9.20 -17.76 -17.57
C SER A 495 8.23 -18.93 -17.42
N ILE A 496 7.18 -18.77 -16.61
CA ILE A 496 6.15 -19.80 -16.41
C ILE A 496 5.45 -20.19 -17.72
N GLU A 497 5.37 -19.26 -18.67
CA GLU A 497 4.75 -19.47 -19.99
C GLU A 497 5.56 -20.35 -20.92
N LYS A 498 6.88 -20.43 -20.69
CA LYS A 498 7.83 -21.24 -21.46
C LYS A 498 8.25 -22.52 -20.73
N ALA A 499 7.62 -22.84 -19.59
CA ALA A 499 7.93 -24.01 -18.78
C ALA A 499 7.35 -25.29 -19.41
N PHE A 500 8.19 -26.03 -20.14
CA PHE A 500 7.89 -27.33 -20.72
C PHE A 500 8.79 -28.42 -20.12
N CYS A 501 8.18 -29.55 -19.75
CA CYS A 501 8.88 -30.70 -19.19
C CYS A 501 8.72 -31.95 -20.06
N ARG A 502 9.63 -32.93 -19.86
CA ARG A 502 9.49 -34.25 -20.48
C ARG A 502 8.29 -34.98 -19.83
N PRO A 503 7.59 -35.87 -20.55
CA PRO A 503 6.57 -36.73 -19.94
C PRO A 503 7.15 -37.50 -18.74
N GLY A 504 6.40 -37.57 -17.63
CA GLY A 504 6.86 -38.21 -16.39
C GLY A 504 7.78 -37.35 -15.51
N SER A 505 8.10 -36.12 -15.90
CA SER A 505 8.75 -35.16 -15.00
C SER A 505 7.82 -34.73 -13.86
N VAL A 506 8.40 -34.37 -12.72
CA VAL A 506 7.72 -33.72 -11.61
C VAL A 506 7.85 -32.21 -11.72
N ILE A 507 6.79 -31.47 -11.42
CA ILE A 507 6.81 -30.02 -11.30
C ILE A 507 6.42 -29.66 -9.88
N LEU A 508 7.34 -29.04 -9.16
CA LEU A 508 7.11 -28.54 -7.80
C LEU A 508 6.61 -27.10 -7.89
N PHE A 509 5.69 -26.75 -7.00
CA PHE A 509 5.27 -25.37 -6.83
C PHE A 509 4.78 -25.13 -5.41
N TRP A 510 5.03 -23.94 -4.87
CA TRP A 510 4.42 -23.46 -3.64
C TRP A 510 3.11 -22.72 -3.97
N PRO A 511 1.95 -23.21 -3.50
CA PRO A 511 0.66 -22.62 -3.85
C PRO A 511 0.29 -21.34 -3.09
N PHE A 512 1.12 -20.90 -2.14
CA PHE A 512 0.78 -19.81 -1.22
C PHE A 512 1.68 -18.60 -1.40
N SER A 513 1.14 -17.40 -1.18
CA SER A 513 1.94 -16.18 -1.02
C SER A 513 2.72 -16.20 0.30
N ASN A 514 3.65 -15.27 0.48
CA ASN A 514 4.32 -14.98 1.76
C ASN A 514 3.40 -14.69 2.96
N GLN A 515 2.12 -14.40 2.73
CA GLN A 515 1.10 -14.21 3.77
C GLN A 515 0.28 -15.48 4.05
N GLY A 516 0.71 -16.64 3.57
CA GLY A 516 -0.02 -17.90 3.68
C GLY A 516 -1.31 -17.98 2.83
N ARG A 517 -1.51 -17.06 1.87
CA ARG A 517 -2.74 -16.96 1.07
C ARG A 517 -2.65 -17.73 -0.24
N PHE A 518 -3.75 -18.35 -0.65
CA PHE A 518 -3.88 -19.00 -1.94
C PHE A 518 -4.37 -17.99 -3.01
N LEU A 519 -3.49 -17.56 -3.91
CA LEU A 519 -3.77 -16.50 -4.89
C LEU A 519 -4.31 -17.04 -6.22
N ASP A 520 -5.21 -16.29 -6.84
CA ASP A 520 -5.82 -16.62 -8.14
C ASP A 520 -4.83 -16.63 -9.30
N GLU A 521 -3.81 -15.77 -9.25
CA GLU A 521 -2.74 -15.73 -10.24
C GLU A 521 -1.92 -17.02 -10.20
N TYR A 522 -1.70 -17.56 -9.00
CA TYR A 522 -0.97 -18.82 -8.83
C TYR A 522 -1.82 -19.93 -9.41
N LEU A 523 -3.11 -19.96 -9.10
CA LEU A 523 -4.05 -20.93 -9.64
C LEU A 523 -4.16 -20.89 -11.16
N THR A 524 -4.32 -19.70 -11.76
CA THR A 524 -4.32 -19.53 -13.22
C THR A 524 -3.01 -20.02 -13.83
N SER A 525 -1.89 -19.75 -13.15
CA SER A 525 -0.57 -20.20 -13.60
C SER A 525 -0.38 -21.71 -13.44
N ILE A 526 -0.90 -22.33 -12.37
CA ILE A 526 -0.91 -23.78 -12.12
C ILE A 526 -1.78 -24.49 -13.16
N ILE A 527 -2.97 -23.97 -13.46
CA ILE A 527 -3.84 -24.46 -14.54
C ILE A 527 -3.09 -24.37 -15.87
N GLY A 528 -2.46 -23.23 -16.16
CA GLY A 528 -1.64 -23.05 -17.35
C GLY A 528 -0.48 -24.06 -17.43
N LEU A 529 0.21 -24.32 -16.31
CA LEU A 529 1.26 -25.33 -16.20
C LEU A 529 0.72 -26.74 -16.47
N ARG A 530 -0.44 -27.09 -15.90
CA ARG A 530 -1.10 -28.40 -16.11
C ARG A 530 -1.50 -28.60 -17.57
N LEU A 531 -2.15 -27.60 -18.17
CA LEU A 531 -2.59 -27.64 -19.57
C LEU A 531 -1.42 -27.77 -20.54
N ARG A 532 -0.29 -27.12 -20.25
CA ARG A 532 0.95 -27.23 -21.06
C ARG A 532 1.70 -28.55 -20.83
N ASN A 533 1.64 -29.10 -19.63
CA ASN A 533 2.35 -30.32 -19.23
C ASN A 533 1.36 -31.41 -18.75
N PRO A 534 0.49 -31.94 -19.63
CA PRO A 534 -0.58 -32.86 -19.23
C PRO A 534 -0.07 -34.22 -18.71
N LYS A 535 1.17 -34.58 -19.03
CA LYS A 535 1.83 -35.84 -18.65
C LYS A 535 2.86 -35.68 -17.52
N SER A 536 3.01 -34.49 -16.96
CA SER A 536 3.85 -34.28 -15.77
C SER A 536 3.04 -34.52 -14.50
N ILE A 537 3.75 -34.71 -13.39
CA ILE A 537 3.15 -34.79 -12.05
C ILE A 537 3.33 -33.43 -11.38
N LEU A 538 2.23 -32.80 -10.98
CA LEU A 538 2.28 -31.56 -10.20
C LEU A 538 2.38 -31.91 -8.71
N VAL A 539 3.27 -31.25 -7.97
CA VAL A 539 3.42 -31.42 -6.53
C VAL A 539 3.24 -30.05 -5.86
N PRO A 540 2.27 -29.90 -4.95
CA PRO A 540 1.34 -30.92 -4.44
C PRO A 540 0.36 -31.45 -5.51
N VAL A 541 -0.07 -32.71 -5.39
CA VAL A 541 -1.06 -33.33 -6.31
C VAL A 541 -2.48 -32.95 -5.94
N GLN A 542 -2.73 -32.75 -4.64
CA GLN A 542 -4.00 -32.29 -4.10
C GLN A 542 -3.74 -31.28 -2.99
N LEU A 543 -4.70 -30.40 -2.78
CA LEU A 543 -4.72 -29.43 -1.70
C LEU A 543 -6.11 -29.46 -1.06
N SER A 544 -6.16 -29.69 0.25
CA SER A 544 -7.38 -29.64 1.04
C SER A 544 -7.39 -28.37 1.88
N VAL A 545 -8.56 -27.73 1.99
CA VAL A 545 -8.83 -26.63 2.90
C VAL A 545 -9.59 -27.21 4.07
N ASN A 546 -9.03 -27.10 5.26
CA ASN A 546 -9.62 -27.59 6.49
C ASN A 546 -10.02 -26.42 7.37
N GLY A 547 -11.01 -26.62 8.24
CA GLY A 547 -11.37 -25.62 9.23
C GLY A 547 -12.07 -26.19 10.45
N CYS A 548 -12.11 -25.38 11.51
CA CYS A 548 -12.83 -25.68 12.74
C CYS A 548 -13.43 -24.40 13.34
N LEU A 549 -14.46 -24.56 14.15
CA LEU A 549 -15.02 -23.46 14.93
C LEU A 549 -14.10 -23.16 16.11
N ILE A 550 -13.92 -21.87 16.39
CA ILE A 550 -13.10 -21.40 17.51
C ILE A 550 -13.79 -20.32 18.34
N ASN A 551 -13.50 -20.32 19.63
CA ASN A 551 -13.69 -19.19 20.54
C ASN A 551 -12.34 -18.47 20.68
N SER A 552 -12.28 -17.18 20.32
CA SER A 552 -11.12 -16.35 20.63
C SER A 552 -11.53 -14.91 20.93
N ASN A 553 -11.37 -14.52 22.19
CA ASN A 553 -11.52 -13.12 22.60
C ASN A 553 -10.40 -12.26 22.02
N GLU A 554 -9.21 -12.83 21.83
CA GLU A 554 -8.06 -12.14 21.24
C GLU A 554 -8.33 -11.74 19.77
N LEU A 555 -8.97 -12.60 18.97
CA LEU A 555 -9.38 -12.23 17.60
C LEU A 555 -10.38 -11.07 17.61
N CYS A 556 -11.28 -11.06 18.59
CA CYS A 556 -12.27 -10.00 18.73
C CYS A 556 -11.60 -8.65 19.03
N LYS A 557 -10.63 -8.64 19.96
CA LYS A 557 -9.83 -7.45 20.29
C LYS A 557 -9.06 -6.89 19.09
N ARG A 558 -8.71 -7.70 18.10
CA ARG A 558 -7.95 -7.29 16.90
C ARG A 558 -8.81 -6.92 15.69
N SER A 559 -10.14 -6.98 15.79
CA SER A 559 -11.02 -6.88 14.61
C SER A 559 -12.23 -5.96 14.75
N ARG A 560 -12.62 -5.62 15.98
CA ARG A 560 -13.82 -4.81 16.28
C ARG A 560 -13.72 -4.15 17.64
N LEU A 561 -14.64 -3.22 17.94
CA LEU A 561 -14.80 -2.71 19.29
C LEU A 561 -15.30 -3.80 20.25
N LEU A 562 -14.84 -3.73 21.49
CA LEU A 562 -15.35 -4.49 22.62
C LEU A 562 -16.69 -3.92 23.08
N GLN A 563 -17.53 -4.77 23.65
CA GLN A 563 -18.86 -4.36 24.14
C GLN A 563 -18.80 -3.51 25.42
N ASP A 564 -17.69 -3.58 26.13
CA ASP A 564 -17.46 -2.81 27.35
C ASP A 564 -17.11 -1.36 27.02
N LYS A 565 -17.94 -0.42 27.49
CA LYS A 565 -17.72 1.02 27.30
C LYS A 565 -16.64 1.58 28.21
N GLU A 566 -16.28 0.91 29.31
CA GLU A 566 -15.23 1.38 30.21
C GLU A 566 -13.87 1.38 29.53
N THR A 567 -13.64 0.41 28.63
CA THR A 567 -12.46 0.34 27.74
C THR A 567 -12.19 1.66 26.99
N TYR A 568 -13.23 2.45 26.68
CA TYR A 568 -13.14 3.71 25.94
C TYR A 568 -13.38 4.94 26.82
N CYS A 569 -13.24 4.82 28.15
CA CYS A 569 -13.47 5.93 29.08
C CYS A 569 -14.87 6.58 28.91
N GLY A 570 -15.88 5.76 28.58
CA GLY A 570 -17.25 6.22 28.33
C GLY A 570 -17.43 7.02 27.04
N ILE A 571 -16.49 6.97 26.10
CA ILE A 571 -16.58 7.59 24.77
C ILE A 571 -17.24 6.62 23.79
N ASP A 572 -18.23 7.10 23.03
CA ASP A 572 -18.92 6.29 22.02
C ASP A 572 -18.14 6.30 20.70
N LEU A 573 -17.37 5.23 20.47
CA LEU A 573 -16.62 5.02 19.23
C LEU A 573 -17.35 4.15 18.21
N SER A 574 -18.65 3.87 18.39
CA SER A 574 -19.43 2.99 17.49
C SER A 574 -19.35 3.31 15.99
N PRO A 575 -19.08 4.54 15.51
CA PRO A 575 -18.80 4.78 14.09
C PRO A 575 -17.62 3.98 13.51
N MET A 576 -16.69 3.50 14.34
CA MET A 576 -15.60 2.64 13.90
C MET A 576 -16.09 1.26 13.44
N ASP A 577 -17.19 0.73 13.97
CA ASP A 577 -17.67 -0.63 13.67
C ASP A 577 -18.02 -0.84 12.18
N ASP A 578 -18.27 0.25 11.44
CA ASP A 578 -18.48 0.22 9.98
C ASP A 578 -17.24 -0.32 9.23
N TYR A 579 -16.06 -0.25 9.84
CA TYR A 579 -14.76 -0.67 9.29
C TYR A 579 -14.28 -2.03 9.79
N ARG A 580 -15.09 -2.76 10.58
CA ARG A 580 -14.75 -4.11 11.06
C ARG A 580 -14.42 -5.05 9.90
N VAL A 581 -13.38 -5.86 10.08
CA VAL A 581 -12.94 -6.87 9.12
C VAL A 581 -13.37 -8.25 9.56
N GLN A 582 -13.93 -9.04 8.64
CA GLN A 582 -14.33 -10.42 8.92
C GLN A 582 -13.22 -11.43 8.65
N TYR A 583 -12.19 -11.04 7.91
CA TYR A 583 -11.08 -11.93 7.58
C TYR A 583 -9.83 -11.50 8.32
N PHE A 584 -9.29 -12.42 9.10
CA PHE A 584 -8.04 -12.25 9.82
C PHE A 584 -7.01 -13.25 9.27
N HIS A 585 -5.82 -12.76 8.98
CA HIS A 585 -4.73 -13.55 8.37
C HIS A 585 -3.56 -13.66 9.33
N GLU A 586 -2.64 -14.58 9.03
CA GLU A 586 -1.35 -14.70 9.72
C GLU A 586 -1.49 -14.98 11.23
N ILE A 587 -2.38 -15.92 11.60
CA ILE A 587 -2.60 -16.32 13.00
C ILE A 587 -1.53 -17.32 13.43
N GLU A 588 -0.65 -16.92 14.35
CA GLU A 588 0.33 -17.81 14.99
C GLU A 588 -0.35 -18.74 16.01
N THR A 589 -0.90 -19.85 15.53
CA THR A 589 -1.73 -20.75 16.36
C THR A 589 -1.02 -21.35 17.58
N LYS A 590 0.31 -21.29 17.66
CA LYS A 590 1.06 -21.74 18.83
C LYS A 590 0.96 -20.80 20.02
N THR A 591 0.84 -19.50 19.75
CA THR A 591 0.95 -18.45 20.76
C THR A 591 -0.34 -17.66 20.90
N PHE A 592 -1.16 -17.70 19.86
CA PHE A 592 -2.46 -17.09 19.80
C PHE A 592 -3.49 -17.80 20.70
N ASP A 593 -4.20 -17.04 21.54
CA ASP A 593 -5.18 -17.58 22.48
C ASP A 593 -6.53 -17.87 21.80
N PHE A 594 -6.85 -19.16 21.70
CA PHE A 594 -8.15 -19.63 21.23
C PHE A 594 -8.49 -21.02 21.77
N GLU A 595 -9.79 -21.30 21.87
CA GLU A 595 -10.33 -22.64 22.12
C GLU A 595 -10.98 -23.17 20.84
N GLN A 596 -10.62 -24.39 20.44
CA GLN A 596 -11.33 -25.13 19.40
C GLN A 596 -12.61 -25.75 19.97
N ILE A 597 -13.75 -25.47 19.33
CA ILE A 597 -15.09 -25.86 19.82
C ILE A 597 -15.79 -26.89 18.92
N SER A 598 -15.22 -27.21 17.75
CA SER A 598 -15.69 -28.28 16.86
C SER A 598 -14.54 -29.19 16.44
N GLU A 599 -14.86 -30.35 15.89
CA GLU A 599 -13.89 -31.15 15.14
C GLU A 599 -13.41 -30.42 13.88
N ASP A 600 -12.27 -30.88 13.34
CA ASP A 600 -11.75 -30.42 12.06
C ASP A 600 -12.64 -30.95 10.91
N VAL A 601 -13.00 -30.06 9.98
CA VAL A 601 -13.86 -30.37 8.83
C VAL A 601 -13.12 -30.00 7.55
N GLU A 602 -13.12 -30.92 6.57
CA GLU A 602 -12.68 -30.60 5.22
C GLU A 602 -13.73 -29.68 4.55
N LEU A 603 -13.32 -28.46 4.26
CA LEU A 603 -14.17 -27.42 3.69
C LEU A 603 -14.22 -27.55 2.17
N PHE A 604 -13.07 -27.86 1.57
CA PHE A 604 -12.89 -27.93 0.14
C PHE A 604 -11.65 -28.73 -0.24
N ARG A 605 -11.65 -29.38 -1.41
CA ARG A 605 -10.48 -30.10 -1.95
C ARG A 605 -10.24 -29.77 -3.42
N MET A 606 -9.00 -29.41 -3.75
CA MET A 606 -8.49 -29.23 -5.11
C MET A 606 -7.67 -30.44 -5.54
N ASP A 607 -7.87 -30.87 -6.77
CA ASP A 607 -7.09 -31.95 -7.39
C ASP A 607 -6.35 -31.44 -8.64
N PHE A 608 -5.03 -31.33 -8.53
CA PHE A 608 -4.15 -30.87 -9.60
C PHE A 608 -3.71 -32.00 -10.55
N SER A 609 -4.04 -33.26 -10.23
CA SER A 609 -3.72 -34.43 -11.06
C SER A 609 -4.67 -34.57 -12.27
N ASN A 610 -5.89 -34.03 -12.19
CA ASN A 610 -6.85 -34.10 -13.27
C ASN A 610 -6.45 -33.20 -14.46
N SER A 611 -6.47 -33.76 -15.68
CA SER A 611 -6.06 -33.09 -16.92
C SER A 611 -7.21 -32.40 -17.67
N ASN A 612 -8.44 -32.42 -17.13
CA ASN A 612 -9.64 -31.92 -17.81
C ASN A 612 -10.01 -30.48 -17.45
N ARG A 613 -10.83 -29.85 -18.32
CA ARG A 613 -11.50 -28.54 -18.12
C ARG A 613 -12.27 -28.43 -16.78
N ASN A 614 -12.52 -29.55 -16.09
CA ASN A 614 -13.11 -29.66 -14.75
C ASN A 614 -12.37 -28.87 -13.66
N LEU A 615 -11.07 -28.59 -13.78
CA LEU A 615 -10.38 -27.79 -12.76
C LEU A 615 -10.95 -26.35 -12.73
N LEU A 616 -11.23 -25.74 -13.89
CA LEU A 616 -11.86 -24.42 -13.95
C LEU A 616 -13.34 -24.46 -13.49
N ASP A 617 -14.06 -25.56 -13.73
CA ASP A 617 -15.44 -25.74 -13.26
C ASP A 617 -15.51 -25.96 -11.73
N GLN A 618 -14.56 -26.72 -11.16
CA GLN A 618 -14.40 -26.85 -9.70
C GLN A 618 -14.18 -25.49 -9.03
N LEU A 619 -13.56 -24.54 -9.73
CA LEU A 619 -13.17 -23.22 -9.22
C LEU A 619 -14.20 -22.12 -9.47
N THR A 620 -15.17 -22.31 -10.36
CA THR A 620 -16.09 -21.24 -10.76
C THR A 620 -17.52 -21.43 -10.27
N ARG A 621 -17.89 -22.63 -9.80
CA ARG A 621 -19.31 -22.97 -9.56
C ARG A 621 -19.62 -23.83 -8.34
N VAL A 622 -18.63 -24.29 -7.58
CA VAL A 622 -18.90 -25.24 -6.47
C VAL A 622 -19.19 -24.49 -5.18
N LYS A 623 -20.47 -24.47 -4.79
CA LYS A 623 -20.88 -24.25 -3.41
C LYS A 623 -20.77 -25.58 -2.67
N GLN A 624 -19.87 -25.68 -1.71
CA GLN A 624 -19.74 -26.83 -0.84
C GLN A 624 -20.45 -26.54 0.48
N HIS A 625 -21.39 -27.41 0.84
CA HIS A 625 -22.03 -27.35 2.15
C HIS A 625 -21.21 -28.16 3.14
N CYS A 626 -20.81 -27.52 4.23
CA CYS A 626 -20.12 -28.19 5.32
C CYS A 626 -20.93 -28.03 6.60
N ILE A 627 -20.80 -29.01 7.48
CA ILE A 627 -21.46 -29.02 8.78
C ILE A 627 -20.37 -29.17 9.83
N PHE A 628 -20.30 -28.20 10.74
CA PHE A 628 -19.50 -28.29 11.95
C PHE A 628 -20.39 -28.82 13.06
N THR A 629 -19.95 -29.88 13.73
CA THR A 629 -20.60 -30.38 14.94
C THR A 629 -19.80 -29.88 16.13
N CYS A 630 -20.47 -29.20 17.06
CA CYS A 630 -19.82 -28.66 18.24
C CYS A 630 -19.48 -29.78 19.21
N SER A 631 -18.21 -29.86 19.62
CA SER A 631 -17.74 -30.80 20.65
C SER A 631 -17.79 -30.20 22.05
N LYS A 632 -18.04 -28.88 22.17
CA LYS A 632 -18.07 -28.14 23.43
C LYS A 632 -19.12 -27.03 23.42
N SER A 633 -19.72 -26.77 24.58
CA SER A 633 -20.58 -25.59 24.79
C SER A 633 -19.71 -24.36 25.03
N SER A 634 -19.74 -23.37 24.13
CA SER A 634 -18.93 -22.16 24.21
C SER A 634 -19.48 -21.05 23.29
N VAL A 635 -18.91 -19.86 23.39
CA VAL A 635 -19.21 -18.74 22.48
C VAL A 635 -18.31 -18.86 21.25
N CYS A 636 -18.91 -19.09 20.10
CA CYS A 636 -18.24 -19.20 18.82
C CYS A 636 -17.98 -17.84 18.20
N HIS A 637 -16.71 -17.52 17.97
CA HIS A 637 -16.27 -16.24 17.45
C HIS A 637 -15.89 -16.29 15.97
N ALA A 638 -15.30 -17.40 15.52
CA ALA A 638 -14.77 -17.51 14.17
C ALA A 638 -14.69 -18.96 13.67
N ILE A 639 -14.44 -19.10 12.37
CA ILE A 639 -13.96 -20.33 11.75
C ILE A 639 -12.48 -20.16 11.45
N LEU A 640 -11.61 -20.92 12.10
CA LEU A 640 -10.20 -21.03 11.76
C LEU A 640 -10.06 -21.97 10.55
N PHE A 641 -9.24 -21.62 9.57
CA PHE A 641 -8.98 -22.45 8.40
C PHE A 641 -7.52 -22.46 7.97
N TRP A 642 -7.09 -23.58 7.41
CA TRP A 642 -5.72 -23.86 6.97
C TRP A 642 -5.71 -24.86 5.81
N PHE A 643 -4.51 -25.24 5.36
CA PHE A 643 -4.36 -26.15 4.23
C PHE A 643 -3.59 -27.41 4.58
N THR A 644 -3.96 -28.49 3.90
CA THR A 644 -3.21 -29.75 3.88
C THR A 644 -2.79 -30.06 2.46
N LEU A 645 -1.49 -30.28 2.26
CA LEU A 645 -0.91 -30.64 0.97
C LEU A 645 -0.76 -32.15 0.85
N PHE A 646 -0.94 -32.70 -0.34
CA PHE A 646 -0.75 -34.13 -0.61
C PHE A 646 0.30 -34.35 -1.69
N ASP A 647 1.15 -35.36 -1.50
CA ASP A 647 2.15 -35.78 -2.48
C ASP A 647 1.62 -36.93 -3.37
N PRO A 648 2.32 -37.28 -4.47
CA PRO A 648 1.92 -38.39 -5.34
C PRO A 648 2.00 -39.77 -4.67
N ASN A 649 2.67 -39.89 -3.52
CA ASN A 649 2.85 -41.15 -2.80
C ASN A 649 1.79 -41.37 -1.71
N GLY A 650 0.84 -40.45 -1.55
CA GLY A 650 -0.20 -40.51 -0.52
C GLY A 650 0.22 -39.94 0.84
N ASN A 651 1.39 -39.30 0.94
CA ASN A 651 1.77 -38.55 2.13
C ASN A 651 1.02 -37.22 2.17
N SER A 652 0.73 -36.75 3.38
CA SER A 652 0.10 -35.44 3.61
C SER A 652 0.95 -34.56 4.52
N LEU A 653 0.83 -33.25 4.33
CA LEU A 653 1.44 -32.22 5.15
C LEU A 653 0.35 -31.26 5.63
N ASP A 654 -0.03 -31.35 6.90
CA ASP A 654 -0.92 -30.39 7.55
C ASP A 654 -0.13 -29.16 7.99
N LEU A 655 -0.39 -28.03 7.35
CA LEU A 655 0.38 -26.82 7.58
C LEU A 655 0.09 -26.14 8.92
N ARG A 656 -1.08 -26.37 9.55
CA ARG A 656 -1.37 -25.83 10.88
C ARG A 656 -0.58 -26.55 11.96
N ARG A 657 -0.50 -27.88 11.87
CA ARG A 657 0.06 -28.72 12.95
C ARG A 657 1.55 -28.98 12.80
N GLN A 658 2.05 -29.03 11.56
CA GLN A 658 3.41 -29.50 11.29
C GLN A 658 4.35 -28.39 10.81
N SER A 659 3.84 -27.34 10.14
CA SER A 659 4.68 -26.22 9.73
C SER A 659 4.84 -25.23 10.88
N THR A 660 6.03 -24.65 10.98
CA THR A 660 6.36 -23.54 11.87
C THR A 660 6.36 -22.20 11.16
N ALA A 661 6.22 -22.22 9.83
CA ALA A 661 6.26 -21.05 8.97
C ALA A 661 4.90 -20.65 8.41
N PHE A 662 4.01 -21.62 8.22
CA PHE A 662 2.68 -21.36 7.68
C PHE A 662 1.75 -20.87 8.79
N LEU A 663 1.13 -19.71 8.58
CA LEU A 663 0.19 -19.11 9.52
C LEU A 663 -1.25 -19.24 9.00
N PRO A 664 -2.15 -19.95 9.73
CA PRO A 664 -3.57 -20.05 9.41
C PRO A 664 -4.31 -18.71 9.34
N SER A 665 -5.52 -18.74 8.80
CA SER A 665 -6.43 -17.58 8.73
C SER A 665 -7.76 -17.89 9.42
N ALA A 666 -8.50 -16.88 9.82
CA ALA A 666 -9.82 -17.03 10.42
C ALA A 666 -10.87 -16.14 9.74
N PHE A 667 -12.09 -16.66 9.68
CA PHE A 667 -13.30 -15.92 9.33
C PHE A 667 -14.11 -15.64 10.59
N LEU A 668 -14.23 -14.37 10.96
CA LEU A 668 -14.91 -13.91 12.17
C LEU A 668 -16.39 -13.67 11.88
N PHE A 669 -17.24 -14.15 12.78
CA PHE A 669 -18.67 -13.87 12.70
C PHE A 669 -18.95 -12.41 13.08
N SER A 670 -19.92 -11.82 12.37
CA SER A 670 -20.41 -10.47 12.68
C SER A 670 -20.91 -10.36 14.12
N ASN A 671 -21.58 -11.41 14.60
CA ASN A 671 -22.01 -11.58 15.97
C ASN A 671 -21.52 -12.94 16.45
N ALA A 672 -21.04 -13.01 17.69
CA ALA A 672 -20.66 -14.28 18.28
C ALA A 672 -21.90 -15.17 18.47
N LYS A 673 -21.72 -16.49 18.38
CA LYS A 673 -22.81 -17.47 18.52
C LYS A 673 -22.62 -18.31 19.77
N SER A 674 -23.57 -18.32 20.67
CA SER A 674 -23.61 -19.31 21.76
C SER A 674 -24.00 -20.67 21.17
N LEU A 675 -23.11 -21.64 21.28
CA LEU A 675 -23.32 -23.02 20.79
C LEU A 675 -23.18 -23.99 21.96
N ASN A 676 -24.00 -25.04 21.95
CA ASN A 676 -23.92 -26.16 22.89
C ASN A 676 -23.25 -27.37 22.25
N VAL A 677 -22.85 -28.35 23.07
CA VAL A 677 -22.44 -29.68 22.59
C VAL A 677 -23.51 -30.24 21.64
N ASP A 678 -23.06 -30.87 20.55
CA ASP A 678 -23.87 -31.44 19.47
C ASP A 678 -24.65 -30.46 18.58
N ASP A 679 -24.60 -29.15 18.86
CA ASP A 679 -25.13 -28.14 17.94
C ASP A 679 -24.40 -28.23 16.59
N LYS A 680 -25.19 -28.11 15.51
CA LYS A 680 -24.68 -28.19 14.14
C LYS A 680 -24.71 -26.84 13.46
N LEU A 681 -23.54 -26.32 13.12
CA LEU A 681 -23.41 -25.10 12.32
C LEU A 681 -23.19 -25.48 10.85
N LYS A 682 -24.16 -25.13 10.00
CA LYS A 682 -24.05 -25.31 8.56
C LYS A 682 -23.40 -24.08 7.92
N ALA A 683 -22.33 -24.30 7.18
CA ALA A 683 -21.64 -23.25 6.42
C ALA A 683 -21.63 -23.60 4.93
N ILE A 684 -21.65 -22.56 4.08
CA ILE A 684 -21.52 -22.72 2.64
C ILE A 684 -20.21 -22.08 2.20
N PHE A 685 -19.37 -22.90 1.58
CA PHE A 685 -18.08 -22.51 1.05
C PHE A 685 -18.20 -22.34 -0.44
N SER A 686 -17.70 -21.23 -0.96
CA SER A 686 -17.61 -21.02 -2.40
C SER A 686 -16.25 -20.47 -2.75
N PHE A 687 -15.60 -21.10 -3.73
CA PHE A 687 -14.50 -20.47 -4.44
C PHE A 687 -15.12 -19.63 -5.56
N LEU A 688 -15.08 -18.30 -5.44
CA LEU A 688 -15.61 -17.41 -6.48
C LEU A 688 -14.49 -16.59 -7.13
N HIS A 689 -14.37 -16.73 -8.45
CA HIS A 689 -13.49 -15.91 -9.27
C HIS A 689 -14.08 -14.50 -9.45
N GLY A 690 -14.01 -13.70 -8.39
CA GLY A 690 -14.63 -12.38 -8.33
C GLY A 690 -13.79 -11.35 -7.58
N ASN A 691 -12.53 -11.19 -7.97
CA ASN A 691 -11.81 -9.95 -7.72
C ASN A 691 -11.65 -9.25 -9.07
N LEU A 692 -12.13 -8.01 -9.17
CA LEU A 692 -11.87 -7.04 -10.25
C LEU A 692 -11.11 -7.65 -11.43
N LEU A 693 -11.84 -8.26 -12.37
CA LEU A 693 -11.23 -8.88 -13.55
C LEU A 693 -10.55 -7.77 -14.36
N ASN A 694 -9.24 -7.67 -14.15
CA ASN A 694 -8.25 -6.78 -14.77
C ASN A 694 -8.22 -5.32 -14.27
N MET A 695 -7.49 -5.06 -13.17
CA MET A 695 -6.26 -4.23 -13.20
C MET A 695 -5.70 -4.01 -11.78
N LEU A 696 -4.41 -4.35 -11.61
CA LEU A 696 -3.49 -3.90 -10.55
C LEU A 696 -3.76 -4.40 -9.11
N TYR A 697 -3.24 -5.61 -8.85
CA TYR A 697 -2.88 -6.21 -7.56
C TYR A 697 -3.96 -6.38 -6.45
N LYS A 698 -3.93 -7.60 -5.88
CA LYS A 698 -4.19 -7.98 -4.47
C LYS A 698 -5.57 -8.52 -4.01
N VAL A 699 -5.43 -9.69 -3.34
CA VAL A 699 -6.19 -10.40 -2.27
C VAL A 699 -7.58 -10.99 -2.55
N LYS A 700 -7.66 -12.33 -2.69
CA LYS A 700 -8.91 -13.11 -2.54
C LYS A 700 -9.00 -13.71 -1.14
N ALA A 701 -10.19 -13.65 -0.55
CA ALA A 701 -10.56 -14.35 0.68
C ALA A 701 -11.41 -15.60 0.37
N PHE A 702 -11.30 -16.64 1.19
CA PHE A 702 -12.20 -17.80 1.19
C PHE A 702 -13.54 -17.37 1.77
N PHE A 703 -14.64 -17.44 1.02
CA PHE A 703 -15.90 -16.92 1.52
C PHE A 703 -16.80 -17.97 2.17
N PHE A 704 -17.23 -17.65 3.40
CA PHE A 704 -18.20 -18.40 4.18
C PHE A 704 -19.55 -17.70 4.08
N SER A 705 -20.54 -18.33 3.45
CA SER A 705 -21.90 -17.80 3.39
C SER A 705 -22.78 -18.46 4.43
N PHE A 706 -23.30 -17.67 5.37
CA PHE A 706 -24.47 -18.01 6.21
C PHE A 706 -25.68 -17.24 5.65
N ILE A 707 -26.51 -17.93 4.85
CA ILE A 707 -27.58 -17.29 4.03
C ILE A 707 -28.68 -16.64 4.88
N GLU A 708 -28.88 -17.08 6.12
CA GLU A 708 -29.98 -16.59 6.98
C GLU A 708 -29.63 -15.33 7.79
N GLU A 709 -28.38 -15.18 8.24
CA GLU A 709 -28.03 -14.19 9.28
C GLU A 709 -27.48 -12.88 8.72
N VAL A 710 -26.83 -12.92 7.55
CA VAL A 710 -26.26 -11.71 6.93
C VAL A 710 -27.34 -10.83 6.31
N LYS A 711 -28.46 -11.40 5.87
CA LYS A 711 -29.65 -10.63 5.46
C LYS A 711 -30.24 -9.86 6.65
N GLY A 712 -30.21 -10.41 7.86
CA GLY A 712 -30.69 -9.75 9.08
C GLY A 712 -29.72 -8.69 9.62
N ALA A 713 -28.42 -8.98 9.65
CA ALA A 713 -27.40 -8.07 10.17
C ALA A 713 -27.12 -6.87 9.25
N LEU A 714 -27.29 -7.00 7.92
CA LEU A 714 -27.11 -5.89 6.96
C LEU A 714 -28.39 -5.07 6.70
N MET A 715 -29.56 -5.52 7.16
CA MET A 715 -30.74 -4.64 7.23
C MET A 715 -30.57 -3.52 8.28
N GLN A 716 -29.59 -3.66 9.19
CA GLN A 716 -29.01 -2.54 9.91
C GLN A 716 -27.92 -1.89 9.03
N LEU A 717 -28.36 -1.12 8.03
CA LEU A 717 -27.48 -0.19 7.29
C LEU A 717 -26.69 0.68 8.29
N PRO A 718 -25.51 1.21 7.91
CA PRO A 718 -24.83 2.24 8.70
C PRO A 718 -25.84 3.27 9.19
N ARG A 719 -25.77 3.67 10.46
CA ARG A 719 -26.66 4.72 11.03
C ARG A 719 -26.67 5.98 10.15
N ALA A 720 -25.56 6.24 9.44
CA ALA A 720 -25.41 7.31 8.45
C ALA A 720 -26.40 7.26 7.27
N LEU A 721 -26.97 6.10 6.92
CA LEU A 721 -27.95 5.95 5.83
C LEU A 721 -29.39 5.76 6.32
N THR A 722 -29.60 5.41 7.59
CA THR A 722 -30.94 5.15 8.15
C THR A 722 -31.49 6.29 8.99
N GLN A 723 -30.65 7.19 9.52
CA GLN A 723 -31.13 8.39 10.23
C GLN A 723 -31.62 9.52 9.31
N ASN A 724 -31.39 9.45 7.99
CA ASN A 724 -31.91 10.43 7.02
C ASN A 724 -33.23 9.99 6.36
N LYS A 725 -34.18 9.45 7.15
CA LYS A 725 -35.57 9.23 6.67
C LYS A 725 -36.51 10.41 6.96
N GLN A 726 -36.02 11.50 7.54
CA GLN A 726 -36.75 12.77 7.63
C GLN A 726 -35.97 13.86 6.89
N LYS A 727 -36.57 14.36 5.81
CA LYS A 727 -36.14 15.52 4.98
C LYS A 727 -34.68 15.49 4.50
N TYR A 728 -34.47 14.87 3.34
CA TYR A 728 -33.45 15.34 2.41
C TYR A 728 -33.95 16.65 1.79
N ASP A 729 -33.68 17.77 2.46
CA ASP A 729 -33.50 19.04 1.76
C ASP A 729 -32.06 19.02 1.21
N ASP A 730 -31.95 19.19 -0.11
CA ASP A 730 -30.74 19.09 -0.91
C ASP A 730 -29.69 20.14 -0.45
N PRO A 731 -28.51 19.75 0.05
CA PRO A 731 -27.47 20.70 0.47
C PRO A 731 -26.75 21.36 -0.71
N TRP A 732 -27.28 21.23 -1.93
CA TRP A 732 -26.83 21.94 -3.14
C TRP A 732 -27.91 22.87 -3.72
N SER A 733 -28.87 23.32 -2.92
CA SER A 733 -30.02 24.12 -3.42
C SER A 733 -30.02 25.62 -3.12
N ASP A 734 -29.05 26.16 -2.38
CA ASP A 734 -28.94 27.63 -2.20
C ASP A 734 -27.50 28.10 -2.46
N ASP A 735 -27.19 28.28 -3.74
CA ASP A 735 -26.44 29.46 -4.20
C ASP A 735 -27.14 29.95 -5.47
N ALA A 736 -27.95 30.98 -5.27
CA ALA A 736 -28.64 31.69 -6.32
C ALA A 736 -27.67 32.67 -6.99
N GLU A 737 -27.06 32.25 -8.10
CA GLU A 737 -26.65 33.13 -9.21
C GLU A 737 -26.15 32.26 -10.37
N ASP A 738 -27.05 31.95 -11.31
CA ASP A 738 -26.80 32.00 -12.77
C ASP A 738 -27.94 31.33 -13.53
N LYS A 739 -29.02 32.10 -13.70
CA LYS A 739 -30.01 31.87 -14.75
C LYS A 739 -29.48 32.42 -16.08
N THR A 740 -28.44 31.83 -16.63
CA THR A 740 -28.11 31.94 -18.06
C THR A 740 -26.90 31.06 -18.31
N ILE A 741 -27.07 29.98 -19.08
CA ILE A 741 -26.12 29.44 -20.07
C ILE A 741 -26.78 28.16 -20.60
N LEU A 742 -27.88 28.35 -21.35
CA LEU A 742 -28.40 27.37 -22.30
C LEU A 742 -27.92 27.68 -23.73
N SER A 743 -26.89 28.52 -23.87
CA SER A 743 -26.41 28.98 -25.17
C SER A 743 -24.89 29.09 -25.19
N ARG A 744 -24.20 27.96 -25.39
CA ARG A 744 -23.01 27.83 -26.25
C ARG A 744 -22.41 26.44 -26.15
N TRP A 745 -22.96 25.53 -26.95
CA TRP A 745 -22.16 24.41 -27.46
C TRP A 745 -21.20 24.93 -28.54
N ARG A 746 -19.93 24.57 -28.42
CA ARG A 746 -18.86 24.40 -29.45
C ARG A 746 -17.52 24.40 -28.68
N LEU A 747 -16.49 23.60 -28.94
CA LEU A 747 -16.16 22.44 -29.77
C LEU A 747 -14.71 22.08 -29.35
N LEU A 748 -14.30 20.82 -29.57
CA LEU A 748 -12.91 20.30 -29.66
C LEU A 748 -12.16 19.81 -28.40
N HIS A 749 -12.39 18.52 -28.12
CA HIS A 749 -11.43 17.41 -27.91
C HIS A 749 -9.89 17.62 -28.00
N TRP A 750 -9.10 16.90 -27.16
CA TRP A 750 -8.32 15.65 -27.46
C TRP A 750 -7.05 15.44 -26.56
N GLY A 751 -7.01 14.33 -25.79
CA GLY A 751 -5.90 13.43 -25.33
C GLY A 751 -4.56 13.96 -24.71
N PRO A 752 -3.66 13.11 -24.10
CA PRO A 752 -3.69 11.67 -23.81
C PRO A 752 -3.38 11.29 -22.32
N ILE A 753 -3.40 9.98 -22.05
CA ILE A 753 -3.02 9.25 -20.83
C ILE A 753 -1.58 9.55 -20.37
N SER A 754 -1.35 9.78 -19.07
CA SER A 754 -0.18 9.28 -18.34
C SER A 754 -0.42 9.22 -16.83
N SER A 755 -0.01 8.11 -16.23
CA SER A 755 0.03 7.81 -14.80
C SER A 755 0.88 8.80 -14.01
N MET A 756 0.28 9.86 -13.46
CA MET A 756 0.70 10.57 -12.24
C MET A 756 -0.26 11.73 -11.99
N SER A 757 -0.95 11.71 -10.85
CA SER A 757 -1.95 12.70 -10.45
C SER A 757 -1.33 13.97 -9.87
N ILE A 758 -0.50 14.69 -10.63
CA ILE A 758 -0.09 16.07 -10.33
C ILE A 758 -0.02 16.88 -11.64
N CYS A 759 -0.80 17.96 -11.74
CA CYS A 759 -0.79 18.84 -12.92
C CYS A 759 0.46 19.74 -12.92
N THR A 760 1.32 19.61 -13.92
CA THR A 760 2.50 20.49 -14.15
C THR A 760 2.15 21.64 -15.09
N ILE A 761 2.33 22.88 -14.63
CA ILE A 761 2.12 24.11 -15.43
C ILE A 761 3.06 24.11 -16.65
N LEU A 762 2.52 24.44 -17.83
CA LEU A 762 3.23 24.42 -19.12
C LEU A 762 3.92 23.06 -19.35
N MET A 763 3.14 21.99 -19.23
CA MET A 763 3.62 20.62 -19.47
C MET A 763 4.15 20.51 -20.90
N ASP A 764 5.37 20.00 -21.01
CA ASP A 764 6.05 19.75 -22.28
C ASP A 764 5.90 18.28 -22.67
N HIS A 765 6.36 17.37 -21.81
CA HIS A 765 6.18 15.94 -21.96
C HIS A 765 6.40 15.21 -20.63
N HIS A 766 5.95 13.96 -20.54
CA HIS A 766 6.38 13.06 -19.48
C HIS A 766 7.67 12.37 -19.91
N CYS A 767 8.74 12.51 -19.13
CA CYS A 767 10.03 11.93 -19.46
C CYS A 767 10.30 10.70 -18.59
N PRO A 768 10.28 9.48 -19.15
CA PRO A 768 10.51 8.25 -18.39
C PRO A 768 11.94 8.17 -17.84
N TRP A 769 12.90 8.88 -18.44
CA TRP A 769 14.31 8.87 -18.02
C TRP A 769 14.57 9.62 -16.72
N VAL A 770 13.85 10.71 -16.48
CA VAL A 770 13.88 11.44 -15.20
C VAL A 770 12.72 11.03 -14.29
N ASN A 771 11.92 10.05 -14.72
CA ASN A 771 10.73 9.54 -14.04
C ASN A 771 9.82 10.67 -13.52
N ASN A 772 9.65 11.72 -14.33
CA ASN A 772 8.95 12.94 -13.93
C ASN A 772 8.38 13.68 -15.15
N CYS A 773 7.33 14.48 -14.94
CA CYS A 773 6.82 15.39 -15.95
C CYS A 773 7.76 16.59 -16.11
N VAL A 774 8.12 16.92 -17.36
CA VAL A 774 8.88 18.13 -17.70
C VAL A 774 7.86 19.20 -18.09
N GLY A 775 7.96 20.36 -17.45
CA GLY A 775 7.14 21.53 -17.74
C GLY A 775 7.82 22.83 -17.30
N GLY A 776 7.11 23.95 -17.33
CA GLY A 776 7.73 25.29 -17.20
C GLY A 776 8.59 25.51 -15.95
N ARG A 777 8.28 24.85 -14.82
CA ARG A 777 9.05 25.00 -13.56
C ARG A 777 10.34 24.18 -13.51
N ASN A 778 10.47 23.11 -14.30
CA ASN A 778 11.65 22.22 -14.27
C ASN A 778 12.33 22.02 -15.63
N GLN A 779 11.84 22.66 -16.70
CA GLN A 779 12.44 22.62 -18.04
C GLN A 779 13.92 23.03 -18.04
N PHE A 780 14.31 24.02 -17.24
CA PHE A 780 15.71 24.42 -17.08
C PHE A 780 16.59 23.28 -16.53
N HIS A 781 16.09 22.51 -15.56
CA HIS A 781 16.81 21.36 -15.02
C HIS A 781 16.92 20.24 -16.05
N PHE A 782 15.88 20.03 -16.85
CA PHE A 782 15.88 19.04 -17.92
C PHE A 782 16.87 19.38 -19.04
N ILE A 783 16.94 20.64 -19.48
CA ILE A 783 17.93 21.10 -20.48
C ILE A 783 19.36 20.95 -19.92
N ARG A 784 19.59 21.28 -18.64
CA ARG A 784 20.89 21.05 -18.00
C ARG A 784 21.26 19.57 -17.98
N PHE A 785 20.32 18.69 -17.67
CA PHE A 785 20.53 17.25 -17.74
C PHE A 785 20.93 16.81 -19.16
N LEU A 786 20.19 17.20 -20.20
CA LEU A 786 20.50 16.86 -21.58
C LEU A 786 21.88 17.38 -22.00
N PHE A 787 22.26 18.59 -21.59
CA PHE A 787 23.56 19.18 -21.88
C PHE A 787 24.71 18.38 -21.25
N PHE A 788 24.63 18.03 -19.97
CA PHE A 788 25.68 17.27 -19.31
C PHE A 788 25.74 15.81 -19.78
N VAL A 789 24.61 15.19 -20.11
CA VAL A 789 24.58 13.85 -20.73
C VAL A 789 25.23 13.88 -22.11
N PHE A 790 24.96 14.92 -22.91
CA PHE A 790 25.59 15.09 -24.22
C PHE A 790 27.12 15.24 -24.10
N ILE A 791 27.61 16.11 -23.21
CA ILE A 791 29.06 16.28 -22.97
C ILE A 791 29.68 14.99 -22.44
N GLY A 792 29.03 14.32 -21.49
CA GLY A 792 29.49 13.04 -20.96
C GLY A 792 29.62 11.97 -22.04
N ALA A 793 28.63 11.88 -22.93
CA ALA A 793 28.66 10.95 -24.05
C ALA A 793 29.78 11.28 -25.06
N VAL A 794 30.00 12.57 -25.37
CA VAL A 794 31.12 13.01 -26.23
C VAL A 794 32.47 12.64 -25.60
N HIS A 795 32.64 12.86 -24.30
CA HIS A 795 33.85 12.48 -23.58
C HIS A 795 34.07 10.96 -23.61
N SER A 796 33.03 10.16 -23.35
CA SER A 796 33.08 8.70 -23.47
C SER A 796 33.43 8.24 -24.89
N ALA A 797 32.89 8.89 -25.92
CA ALA A 797 33.23 8.57 -27.31
C ALA A 797 34.71 8.83 -27.62
N ILE A 798 35.27 9.95 -27.14
CA ILE A 798 36.70 10.27 -27.32
C ILE A 798 37.57 9.19 -26.66
N VAL A 799 37.26 8.81 -25.42
CA VAL A 799 38.02 7.78 -24.69
C VAL A 799 37.92 6.43 -25.40
N LEU A 800 36.71 5.98 -25.72
CA LEU A 800 36.47 4.68 -26.34
C LEU A 800 37.08 4.59 -27.75
N SER A 801 36.93 5.63 -28.57
CA SER A 801 37.55 5.69 -29.91
C SER A 801 39.08 5.71 -29.84
N SER A 802 39.66 6.40 -28.83
CA SER A 802 41.12 6.41 -28.61
C SER A 802 41.63 5.03 -28.17
N CYS A 803 40.90 4.34 -27.29
CA CYS A 803 41.21 2.97 -26.89
C CYS A 803 41.12 2.00 -28.07
N LEU A 804 40.05 2.10 -28.87
CA LEU A 804 39.86 1.26 -30.06
C LEU A 804 40.98 1.49 -31.09
N TYR A 805 41.36 2.74 -31.33
CA TYR A 805 42.47 3.08 -32.22
C TYR A 805 43.80 2.45 -31.77
N LYS A 806 44.11 2.50 -30.46
CA LYS A 806 45.30 1.85 -29.90
C LYS A 806 45.26 0.33 -30.11
N VAL A 807 44.13 -0.32 -29.85
CA VAL A 807 43.98 -1.77 -30.06
C VAL A 807 44.18 -2.14 -31.53
N VAL A 808 43.54 -1.43 -32.45
CA VAL A 808 43.65 -1.70 -33.89
C VAL A 808 45.08 -1.50 -34.39
N THR A 809 45.75 -0.41 -33.99
CA THR A 809 47.13 -0.14 -34.39
C THR A 809 48.12 -1.16 -33.82
N THR A 810 47.96 -1.61 -32.57
CA THR A 810 48.76 -2.70 -31.99
C THR A 810 48.56 -4.02 -32.76
N VAL A 811 47.33 -4.38 -33.11
CA VAL A 811 47.03 -5.60 -33.90
C VAL A 811 47.66 -5.53 -35.29
N ILE A 812 47.54 -4.39 -35.98
CA ILE A 812 48.15 -4.20 -37.31
C ILE A 812 49.68 -4.27 -37.21
N SER A 813 50.28 -3.68 -36.17
CA SER A 813 51.74 -3.74 -35.95
C SER A 813 52.23 -5.16 -35.71
N LEU A 814 51.51 -5.93 -34.89
CA LEU A 814 51.81 -7.35 -34.62
C LEU A 814 51.67 -8.22 -35.88
N SER A 815 50.68 -7.95 -36.74
CA SER A 815 50.53 -8.65 -38.02
C SER A 815 51.67 -8.38 -39.01
N LYS A 816 52.27 -7.17 -38.96
CA LYS A 816 53.38 -6.80 -39.83
C LYS A 816 54.72 -7.37 -39.36
N THR A 817 54.95 -7.50 -38.05
CA THR A 817 56.17 -8.13 -37.49
C THR A 817 56.23 -9.64 -37.73
N ASN A 818 55.09 -10.32 -37.83
CA ASN A 818 55.06 -11.77 -38.15
C ASN A 818 55.43 -12.09 -39.62
N GLN A 819 55.51 -11.09 -40.52
CA GLN A 819 55.90 -11.31 -41.93
C GLN A 819 57.40 -11.06 -42.20
N SER A 820 58.17 -10.48 -41.28
CA SER A 820 59.52 -9.96 -41.57
C SER A 820 60.67 -10.53 -40.72
N SER A 821 60.49 -11.65 -40.00
CA SER A 821 61.58 -12.33 -39.28
C SER A 821 61.84 -13.76 -39.78
N ILE A 822 62.65 -13.87 -40.84
CA ILE A 822 63.48 -15.04 -41.13
C ILE A 822 64.87 -14.73 -40.54
N SER A 823 65.24 -15.32 -39.40
CA SER A 823 66.61 -15.75 -38.95
C SER A 823 66.71 -15.90 -37.42
N PRO A 824 67.51 -16.83 -36.86
CA PRO A 824 67.35 -17.31 -35.48
C PRO A 824 68.39 -16.77 -34.46
N SER A 825 68.01 -16.86 -33.16
CA SER A 825 68.80 -16.79 -31.90
C SER A 825 68.86 -15.45 -31.13
N PRO A 826 69.18 -15.48 -29.82
CA PRO A 826 68.47 -16.16 -28.73
C PRO A 826 67.84 -15.16 -27.73
N THR A 827 66.83 -15.64 -27.01
CA THR A 827 65.96 -14.97 -26.02
C THR A 827 66.54 -13.81 -25.19
N PRO A 828 65.70 -12.80 -24.92
CA PRO A 828 65.31 -12.56 -23.54
C PRO A 828 63.78 -12.48 -23.32
N GLN A 829 63.34 -13.23 -22.31
CA GLN A 829 62.38 -12.89 -21.25
C GLN A 829 61.16 -11.98 -21.53
N TYR A 830 59.99 -12.57 -21.22
CA TYR A 830 58.70 -11.93 -20.92
C TYR A 830 58.03 -11.15 -22.06
N LEU A 831 57.39 -11.90 -22.95
CA LEU A 831 56.04 -11.63 -23.43
C LEU A 831 55.59 -12.91 -24.13
N GLU A 832 54.88 -13.77 -23.40
CA GLU A 832 54.08 -14.78 -24.09
C GLU A 832 53.21 -14.03 -25.12
N PRO A 833 53.16 -14.47 -26.39
CA PRO A 833 52.17 -13.94 -27.31
C PRO A 833 50.83 -14.14 -26.61
N PRO A 834 49.96 -13.12 -26.47
CA PRO A 834 48.67 -13.39 -25.89
C PRO A 834 48.03 -14.43 -26.78
N ASP A 835 47.80 -15.63 -26.24
CA ASP A 835 46.75 -16.51 -26.72
C ASP A 835 45.56 -15.57 -26.88
N LEU A 836 45.22 -15.15 -28.11
CA LEU A 836 44.04 -14.32 -28.34
C LEU A 836 42.88 -15.26 -28.07
N PRO A 837 42.28 -15.25 -26.87
CA PRO A 837 41.20 -16.15 -26.58
C PRO A 837 40.01 -15.59 -27.36
N ILE A 838 38.95 -16.37 -27.51
CA ILE A 838 37.65 -15.91 -28.04
C ILE A 838 37.14 -14.63 -27.30
N ALA A 839 37.68 -14.36 -26.11
CA ALA A 839 37.59 -13.09 -25.37
C ALA A 839 38.05 -11.85 -26.16
N SER A 840 39.10 -11.93 -26.99
CA SER A 840 39.64 -10.79 -27.74
C SER A 840 38.75 -10.31 -28.89
N ILE A 841 38.15 -11.23 -29.66
CA ILE A 841 37.19 -10.91 -30.72
C ILE A 841 35.88 -10.42 -30.11
N SER A 842 35.43 -11.04 -29.02
CA SER A 842 34.22 -10.57 -28.31
C SER A 842 34.43 -9.22 -27.63
N LEU A 843 35.60 -8.97 -27.02
CA LEU A 843 35.99 -7.66 -26.47
C LEU A 843 36.14 -6.61 -27.57
N PHE A 844 36.73 -6.96 -28.71
CA PHE A 844 36.83 -6.07 -29.86
C PHE A 844 35.45 -5.74 -30.44
N SER A 845 34.61 -6.76 -30.64
CA SER A 845 33.23 -6.60 -31.13
C SER A 845 32.39 -5.78 -30.14
N ALA A 846 32.54 -6.02 -28.84
CA ALA A 846 31.89 -5.25 -27.79
C ALA A 846 32.39 -3.81 -27.75
N SER A 847 33.68 -3.57 -27.99
CA SER A 847 34.27 -2.23 -28.05
C SER A 847 33.76 -1.44 -29.28
N VAL A 848 33.68 -2.09 -30.45
CA VAL A 848 33.11 -1.50 -31.66
C VAL A 848 31.62 -1.19 -31.46
N LEU A 849 30.87 -2.12 -30.86
CA LEU A 849 29.45 -1.91 -30.53
C LEU A 849 29.28 -0.77 -29.52
N ALA A 850 30.11 -0.71 -28.47
CA ALA A 850 30.06 0.34 -27.46
C ALA A 850 30.36 1.72 -28.06
N VAL A 851 31.33 1.83 -28.97
CA VAL A 851 31.61 3.05 -29.72
C VAL A 851 30.39 3.44 -30.56
N GLY A 852 29.83 2.50 -31.33
CA GLY A 852 28.64 2.74 -32.16
C GLY A 852 27.42 3.21 -31.35
N LEU A 853 27.14 2.57 -30.21
CA LEU A 853 26.06 2.97 -29.30
C LEU A 853 26.30 4.36 -28.71
N THR A 854 27.55 4.69 -28.36
CA THR A 854 27.89 6.01 -27.80
C THR A 854 27.62 7.12 -28.83
N TYR A 855 28.00 6.94 -30.10
CA TYR A 855 27.66 7.89 -31.16
C TYR A 855 26.14 7.98 -31.40
N GLY A 856 25.41 6.87 -31.28
CA GLY A 856 23.95 6.85 -31.35
C GLY A 856 23.30 7.68 -30.23
N VAL A 857 23.81 7.57 -29.00
CA VAL A 857 23.35 8.37 -27.85
C VAL A 857 23.68 9.86 -28.05
N ILE A 858 24.89 10.20 -28.52
CA ILE A 858 25.27 11.60 -28.83
C ILE A 858 24.29 12.20 -29.84
N PHE A 859 23.96 11.48 -30.91
CA PHE A 859 23.03 11.95 -31.93
C PHE A 859 21.62 12.12 -31.36
N ALA A 860 21.07 11.09 -30.70
CA ALA A 860 19.71 11.13 -30.16
C ALA A 860 19.53 12.22 -29.09
N VAL A 861 20.44 12.30 -28.13
CA VAL A 861 20.42 13.31 -27.07
C VAL A 861 20.70 14.70 -27.63
N GLY A 862 21.58 14.82 -28.64
CA GLY A 862 21.87 16.08 -29.32
C GLY A 862 20.65 16.65 -30.06
N VAL A 863 19.90 15.81 -30.78
CA VAL A 863 18.64 16.19 -31.42
C VAL A 863 17.62 16.65 -30.37
N LEU A 864 17.46 15.90 -29.28
CA LEU A 864 16.54 16.27 -28.20
C LEU A 864 16.94 17.58 -27.53
N LEU A 865 18.23 17.78 -27.25
CA LEU A 865 18.75 19.03 -26.68
C LEU A 865 18.48 20.20 -27.62
N PHE A 866 18.70 20.04 -28.92
CA PHE A 866 18.41 21.06 -29.92
C PHE A 866 16.91 21.40 -29.97
N MET A 867 16.03 20.40 -30.01
CA MET A 867 14.58 20.60 -30.00
C MET A 867 14.11 21.34 -28.75
N GLN A 868 14.66 21.00 -27.58
CA GLN A 868 14.32 21.66 -26.32
C GLN A 868 14.84 23.10 -26.26
N LEU A 869 16.06 23.37 -26.73
CA LEU A 869 16.59 24.74 -26.83
C LEU A 869 15.80 25.60 -27.81
N ARG A 870 15.40 25.01 -28.95
CA ARG A 870 14.53 25.68 -29.93
C ARG A 870 13.16 25.99 -29.35
N SER A 871 12.55 25.06 -28.62
CA SER A 871 11.26 25.25 -27.95
C SER A 871 11.32 26.41 -26.95
N VAL A 872 12.39 26.50 -26.16
CA VAL A 872 12.64 27.64 -25.28
C VAL A 872 12.82 28.95 -26.06
N TRP A 873 13.57 28.94 -27.17
CA TRP A 873 13.76 30.13 -28.01
C TRP A 873 12.44 30.63 -28.63
N GLN A 874 11.56 29.72 -28.99
CA GLN A 874 10.27 30.01 -29.61
C GLN A 874 9.15 30.26 -28.59
N ASP A 875 9.44 30.14 -27.29
CA ASP A 875 8.47 30.23 -26.19
C ASP A 875 7.24 29.32 -26.44
N THR A 876 7.54 28.10 -26.87
CA THR A 876 6.58 27.04 -27.16
C THR A 876 6.92 25.78 -26.39
N THR A 877 5.91 25.00 -26.02
CA THR A 877 6.12 23.61 -25.56
C THR A 877 5.97 22.65 -26.75
N GLY A 878 6.49 21.43 -26.61
CA GLY A 878 6.33 20.35 -27.59
C GLY A 878 4.85 20.00 -27.83
N ILE A 879 3.98 20.15 -26.83
CA ILE A 879 2.52 20.05 -27.02
C ILE A 879 2.00 21.20 -27.88
N GLU A 880 2.49 22.43 -27.67
CA GLU A 880 2.06 23.59 -28.44
C GLU A 880 2.53 23.54 -29.90
N GLU A 881 3.70 22.96 -30.19
CA GLU A 881 4.16 22.70 -31.56
C GLU A 881 3.32 21.63 -32.27
N ILE A 882 2.86 20.60 -31.55
CA ILE A 882 2.01 19.54 -32.10
C ILE A 882 0.55 20.02 -32.28
N PHE A 883 0.08 20.94 -31.43
CA PHE A 883 -1.30 21.46 -31.44
C PHE A 883 -1.37 23.01 -31.50
N PRO A 884 -0.93 23.64 -32.60
CA PRO A 884 -0.80 25.10 -32.72
C PRO A 884 -2.14 25.86 -32.72
N VAL A 885 -3.27 25.17 -32.92
CA VAL A 885 -4.62 25.76 -32.84
C VAL A 885 -5.13 25.80 -31.39
N ALA A 886 -4.86 24.76 -30.60
CA ALA A 886 -5.21 24.72 -29.18
C ALA A 886 -4.37 25.72 -28.35
N ALA A 887 -3.08 25.84 -28.67
CA ALA A 887 -2.17 26.80 -28.04
C ALA A 887 -2.59 28.27 -28.29
N ARG A 888 -3.06 28.60 -29.49
CA ARG A 888 -3.58 29.94 -29.82
C ARG A 888 -4.85 30.29 -29.03
N ASN A 889 -5.76 29.32 -28.89
CA ASN A 889 -6.99 29.51 -28.11
C ASN A 889 -6.67 29.69 -26.60
N ALA A 890 -5.70 28.95 -26.07
CA ALA A 890 -5.24 29.11 -24.68
C ALA A 890 -4.57 30.47 -24.42
N LYS A 891 -3.75 30.97 -25.36
CA LYS A 891 -3.10 32.30 -25.26
C LYS A 891 -4.10 33.47 -25.40
N SER A 892 -5.29 33.25 -25.96
CA SER A 892 -6.37 34.25 -26.06
C SER A 892 -7.28 34.35 -24.82
N ALA A 893 -7.13 33.43 -23.85
CA ALA A 893 -7.90 33.47 -22.61
C ALA A 893 -7.35 34.57 -21.66
N LYS A 894 -8.25 35.38 -21.08
CA LYS A 894 -7.97 36.54 -20.19
C LYS A 894 -6.98 36.19 -19.06
N THR A 895 -7.05 34.97 -18.52
CA THR A 895 -6.17 34.42 -17.47
C THR A 895 -4.71 34.22 -17.90
N TRP A 896 -4.43 34.04 -19.20
CA TRP A 896 -3.07 33.81 -19.71
C TRP A 896 -2.25 35.12 -19.76
N THR A 897 -2.92 36.25 -20.02
CA THR A 897 -2.30 37.59 -20.08
C THR A 897 -2.00 38.15 -18.69
N GLU A 898 -2.87 37.88 -17.70
CA GLU A 898 -2.67 38.24 -16.28
C GLU A 898 -1.52 37.47 -15.61
N TYR A 899 -1.31 36.20 -15.97
CA TYR A 899 -0.21 35.41 -15.40
C TYR A 899 1.16 35.86 -15.93
N ARG A 900 1.25 36.27 -17.20
CA ARG A 900 2.49 36.76 -17.82
C ARG A 900 2.92 38.12 -17.25
N THR A 901 1.96 38.99 -16.93
CA THR A 901 2.19 40.30 -16.31
C THR A 901 2.50 40.20 -14.81
N ASN A 902 1.80 39.35 -14.05
CA ASN A 902 2.02 39.21 -12.61
C ASN A 902 3.16 38.24 -12.23
N GLY A 903 3.49 37.26 -13.08
CA GLY A 903 4.58 36.30 -12.85
C GLY A 903 5.98 36.91 -12.99
N LEU A 904 6.15 37.93 -13.84
CA LEU A 904 7.41 38.67 -13.99
C LEU A 904 7.68 39.64 -12.83
N ALA A 905 6.65 40.03 -12.07
CA ALA A 905 6.77 40.99 -10.97
C ALA A 905 7.34 40.39 -9.66
N ARG A 906 7.30 39.06 -9.47
CA ARG A 906 7.80 38.40 -8.23
C ARG A 906 9.26 37.95 -8.29
N GLY A 907 9.97 38.24 -9.38
CA GLY A 907 11.34 37.78 -9.63
C GLY A 907 12.47 38.80 -9.38
N ARG A 908 12.20 40.03 -8.93
CA ARG A 908 13.26 40.99 -8.57
C ARG A 908 13.53 40.98 -7.08
N ARG A 909 14.55 40.21 -6.71
CA ARG A 909 15.33 40.22 -5.45
C ARG A 909 15.27 41.59 -4.74
N ARG A 910 14.57 41.67 -3.61
CA ARG A 910 14.95 42.60 -2.53
C ARG A 910 16.22 42.04 -1.86
N LYS A 911 17.39 42.36 -2.42
CA LYS A 911 18.63 42.40 -1.63
C LYS A 911 18.49 43.59 -0.67
N ARG A 912 18.20 43.32 0.60
CA ARG A 912 18.52 44.28 1.67
C ARG A 912 20.04 44.32 1.80
N SER A 913 20.63 45.39 1.27
CA SER A 913 21.96 45.87 1.64
C SER A 913 21.73 47.06 2.58
N CYS A 914 22.36 47.05 3.74
CA CYS A 914 22.51 48.23 4.59
C CYS A 914 23.12 49.39 3.77
N ASN A 915 22.49 50.56 3.78
CA ASN A 915 23.06 51.79 4.35
C ASN A 915 22.23 53.03 3.98
N LYS A 916 21.90 53.78 5.04
CA LYS A 916 21.89 55.26 5.19
C LYS A 916 21.12 56.16 4.20
N LYS A 917 20.35 57.05 4.87
CA LYS A 917 20.04 58.46 4.60
C LYS A 917 18.73 58.80 3.88
N ASP A 918 17.94 59.60 4.63
CA ASP A 918 17.24 60.84 4.24
C ASP A 918 16.16 60.71 3.14
N MET A 919 15.04 61.42 3.12
CA MET A 919 14.39 62.45 3.94
C MET A 919 12.99 62.62 3.30
N ILE A 920 11.97 62.87 4.13
CA ILE A 920 10.95 63.93 3.99
C ILE A 920 9.88 63.89 2.87
N SER A 921 8.67 64.19 3.37
CA SER A 921 7.50 64.87 2.76
C SER A 921 6.76 64.16 1.65
N ASP A 922 5.48 64.38 1.46
CA ASP A 922 4.36 64.95 2.22
C ASP A 922 3.16 64.76 1.27
N ASP A 923 1.96 64.81 1.82
CA ASP A 923 0.81 65.44 1.17
C ASP A 923 0.22 64.78 -0.09
N ASN A 924 -1.07 64.86 -0.37
CA ASN A 924 -2.29 65.15 0.37
C ASN A 924 -3.39 64.97 -0.68
N ASN A 925 -4.64 64.86 -0.22
CA ASN A 925 -5.88 65.04 -0.98
C ASN A 925 -6.22 63.95 -2.02
N GLY A 926 -7.42 63.37 -2.01
CA GLY A 926 -8.67 63.80 -1.39
C GLY A 926 -9.73 64.00 -2.46
N ASN A 927 -10.86 63.31 -2.28
CA ASN A 927 -12.18 63.56 -2.87
C ASN A 927 -12.28 63.36 -4.39
N ASN A 928 -13.40 62.98 -4.98
CA ASN A 928 -14.69 62.41 -4.56
C ASN A 928 -15.32 61.95 -5.89
N VAL A 929 -16.46 61.29 -5.75
CA VAL A 929 -17.62 61.32 -6.66
C VAL A 929 -17.91 59.99 -7.34
N ASP A 930 -19.04 59.48 -6.88
CA ASP A 930 -19.92 58.47 -7.43
C ASP A 930 -20.14 58.60 -8.94
N ASP A 931 -20.20 57.47 -9.63
CA ASP A 931 -21.47 56.98 -10.19
C ASP A 931 -21.21 55.85 -11.19
N PHE A 932 -21.99 54.78 -10.99
CA PHE A 932 -22.64 53.97 -12.02
C PHE A 932 -21.82 53.14 -13.02
N VAL A 933 -21.99 51.82 -12.82
CA VAL A 933 -22.51 50.85 -13.81
C VAL A 933 -21.55 50.26 -14.84
N GLU A 934 -21.47 48.93 -14.77
CA GLU A 934 -20.99 47.93 -15.77
C GLU A 934 -19.51 48.05 -16.16
N GLU A 935 -18.62 47.09 -15.88
CA GLU A 935 -18.70 45.65 -16.17
C GLU A 935 -17.67 44.86 -15.33
#